data_AF-D3DAN7-F1
#
_entry.id   AF-D3DAN7-F1
#
_cell.length_a   1.000
_cell.length_b   1.000
_cell.length_c   1.000
_cell.angle_alpha   90.00
_cell.angle_beta   90.00
_cell.angle_gamma   90.00
#
_symmetry.space_group_name_H-M   'P 1'
#
loop_
_entity.id
_entity.type
_entity.pdbx_description
1 polymer ?
#
loop_
_entity_poly.entity_id
_entity_poly.type
_entity_poly.pdbx_seq_one_letter_code
_entity_poly.pdbx_strand_id
1 'polypeptide(L)'
;MRLGVLGAVTAWDVQGRELDLGVGRAATLLALLVAQCQAPLSPARLADQLWSGQPPATAATTLQGWISRLRRRLEPDVPAAQARLLVTRATGYQLILTDPVRQLDSAAFRQDAARLEAHLGDGHPELAVEAGRAALGRWRGDEPYGGLLDDALPEQPSRLREERLLAVERHTLARLDLGDHRGLLGELAAVVAAQPTRESLVAMRALALFRADRQVEALSELARARALLRDEQGLDPGPTLRAVEAAVHQEDPAAARPGWWPGRRSTVSAPSPRTDTSPRPKPAPPVFSPSPSPSPSPSPFVGRAAELERARAVVDLPTGGARALVVSGPAGVGKTRLVTEVLATLPAAGGTVLGTAPGAVQGRARCLPGDDTAPYDLCRALFPALAPPAEASVRSWALLLAAALGAEPGPVPAAGPVPGQGPAPSAGSGLSEIVVDDLQWADAASLRVLAVLVRGLTDADRPLLITVTVRDEYLGGAFGGGGGTGGGSSRDDSAGSADSVGPSDALEAFLAALGRLPGDHLRLAPLGSTAVADYVAAVMPRAGAIATPGPGSHLAAGDAAVSGVTSSDVTSSEVAATDVAAVVAERSAGNAFFMTELTRLVAAGRPAHDLPDRVIDVISSRVAALGEPARGLLRVAAVLGDGVAWDVIAQVADDGAVDGASSGSSRGGRAPGTTSAALDEAFDNAVRAGLIADEPGVVRFAHALVRESLVARTTRRLQADWHRRCADVLLAGGAGVQAVADHLLRGDDPRAAGAALAAAEAALAVADFDGAVSWARRGLDRTPTTAGLQPLRFSRPQTLPPTQLPPTQQRRRERAWLGLAAGRALYRAGRLSESAELLATTYDEATLAGESDLAAQAALEAAGGPVTGYWSMAGETAPDVLARLLEARRLPGLTPATAGAVEAACAARFALAGDLRRAEQHLTAAQTVFETGEDASPDLERMVLLARFVTWWRPDLAARRLAVLDRLGALAAGDVGARLTVAHLRALTLLELGELAEADGQAQLLAATARRLRYDDFTLAASWWNAMRDLMSGRLDDARRQAESVFSPLLTASAQAAAVARSSVEAIGGMVAWELGVLAAALPEAAAPAPTDHPGWLIVRALGLAQAGDADASLDVLAPLLRPGLPAIGSGPPATASLILLTEWCWHARTRADARDWARPLLERVEPWADAVIVFAPGGVCMGSGHLYVGTLAAVLGDHERAVRELDAAQAVNERLGMPLFAARAAARRLSPGI
;
A
#
# COMPACT_ATOMS: atom_id res chain seq x y z
N MET A 1 -28.16 6.71 -36.87
CA MET A 1 -28.96 6.18 -35.76
C MET A 1 -28.04 5.98 -34.57
N ARG A 2 -28.53 6.23 -33.36
CA ARG A 2 -27.83 6.01 -32.09
C ARG A 2 -28.74 5.23 -31.15
N LEU A 3 -28.17 4.39 -30.31
CA LEU A 3 -28.85 3.61 -29.27
C LEU A 3 -28.33 4.03 -27.90
N GLY A 4 -29.23 3.94 -26.91
CA GLY A 4 -28.97 4.38 -25.55
C GLY A 4 -29.37 3.33 -24.52
N VAL A 5 -28.42 2.93 -23.67
CA VAL A 5 -28.62 1.99 -22.54
C VAL A 5 -28.06 2.51 -21.21
N LEU A 6 -27.37 3.66 -21.18
CA LEU A 6 -26.91 4.31 -19.94
C LEU A 6 -28.04 5.13 -19.31
N GLY A 7 -29.12 4.45 -18.95
CA GLY A 7 -30.43 4.99 -18.58
C GLY A 7 -31.52 4.14 -19.23
N ALA A 8 -32.71 4.73 -19.44
CA ALA A 8 -33.78 4.05 -20.16
C ALA A 8 -33.38 3.67 -21.60
N VAL A 9 -33.82 2.49 -22.04
CA VAL A 9 -33.50 1.96 -23.37
C VAL A 9 -34.19 2.78 -24.45
N THR A 10 -33.37 3.42 -25.28
CA THR A 10 -33.77 4.52 -26.18
C THR A 10 -33.04 4.43 -27.51
N ALA A 11 -33.61 5.03 -28.56
CA ALA A 11 -33.00 5.08 -29.88
C ALA A 11 -33.27 6.44 -30.52
N TRP A 12 -32.31 6.95 -31.29
CA TRP A 12 -32.46 8.19 -32.07
C TRP A 12 -32.10 7.97 -33.53
N ASP A 13 -32.80 8.67 -34.42
CA ASP A 13 -32.50 8.64 -35.86
C ASP A 13 -31.18 9.36 -36.21
N VAL A 14 -30.90 9.57 -37.50
CA VAL A 14 -29.72 10.34 -37.95
C VAL A 14 -29.84 11.86 -37.74
N GLN A 15 -31.04 12.36 -37.43
CA GLN A 15 -31.33 13.78 -37.16
C GLN A 15 -31.38 14.07 -35.64
N GLY A 16 -31.16 13.06 -34.80
CA GLY A 16 -31.19 13.17 -33.34
C GLY A 16 -32.59 13.10 -32.71
N ARG A 17 -33.64 12.81 -33.50
CA ARG A 17 -35.00 12.66 -32.98
C ARG A 17 -35.16 11.29 -32.33
N GLU A 18 -35.80 11.26 -31.16
CA GLU A 18 -36.05 10.02 -30.42
C GLU A 18 -37.14 9.19 -31.11
N LEU A 19 -36.91 7.88 -31.17
CA LEU A 19 -37.78 6.90 -31.79
C LEU A 19 -38.62 6.22 -30.71
N ASP A 20 -39.95 6.22 -30.87
CA ASP A 20 -40.83 5.42 -30.01
C ASP A 20 -40.52 3.92 -30.20
N LEU A 21 -39.84 3.32 -29.22
CA LEU A 21 -39.52 1.90 -29.17
C LEU A 21 -40.69 1.04 -28.66
N GLY A 22 -41.72 1.65 -28.09
CA GLY A 22 -42.84 0.99 -27.42
C GLY A 22 -42.51 0.56 -25.99
N VAL A 23 -43.55 0.27 -25.20
CA VAL A 23 -43.43 -0.03 -23.77
C VAL A 23 -43.17 -1.52 -23.47
N GLY A 24 -42.52 -1.79 -22.33
CA GLY A 24 -42.34 -3.14 -21.78
C GLY A 24 -41.47 -4.05 -22.67
N ARG A 25 -41.94 -5.28 -22.91
CA ARG A 25 -41.18 -6.36 -23.57
C ARG A 25 -40.57 -6.00 -24.93
N ALA A 26 -41.11 -5.02 -25.65
CA ALA A 26 -40.52 -4.56 -26.92
C ALA A 26 -39.20 -3.77 -26.73
N ALA A 27 -39.11 -2.94 -25.68
CA ALA A 27 -37.87 -2.28 -25.27
C ALA A 27 -36.90 -3.30 -24.66
N THR A 28 -37.40 -4.26 -23.87
CA THR A 28 -36.58 -5.37 -23.32
C THR A 28 -35.95 -6.21 -24.42
N LEU A 29 -36.65 -6.46 -25.54
CA LEU A 29 -36.09 -7.17 -26.69
C LEU A 29 -34.91 -6.41 -27.30
N LEU A 30 -35.02 -5.10 -27.48
CA LEU A 30 -33.89 -4.29 -27.96
C LEU A 30 -32.74 -4.29 -26.94
N ALA A 31 -33.04 -4.22 -25.65
CA ALA A 31 -32.05 -4.29 -24.58
C ALA A 31 -31.22 -5.58 -24.64
N LEU A 32 -31.88 -6.74 -24.77
CA LEU A 32 -31.23 -8.05 -24.93
C LEU A 32 -30.31 -8.07 -26.16
N LEU A 33 -30.78 -7.53 -27.29
CA LEU A 33 -30.02 -7.45 -28.54
C LEU A 33 -28.82 -6.48 -28.48
N VAL A 34 -28.92 -5.39 -27.70
CA VAL A 34 -27.80 -4.46 -27.46
C VAL A 34 -26.77 -5.05 -26.50
N ALA A 35 -27.24 -5.65 -25.39
CA ALA A 35 -26.41 -6.33 -24.40
C ALA A 35 -25.55 -7.45 -25.01
N GLN A 36 -26.05 -8.09 -26.08
CA GLN A 36 -25.41 -9.21 -26.78
C GLN A 36 -25.00 -8.82 -28.22
N CYS A 37 -24.77 -7.54 -28.52
CA CYS A 37 -24.55 -7.05 -29.89
C CYS A 37 -23.42 -7.75 -30.68
N GLN A 38 -22.47 -8.42 -30.02
CA GLN A 38 -21.41 -9.19 -30.67
C GLN A 38 -21.86 -10.56 -31.20
N ALA A 39 -23.01 -11.09 -30.78
CA ALA A 39 -23.49 -12.43 -31.14
C ALA A 39 -24.98 -12.48 -31.53
N PRO A 40 -25.40 -13.38 -32.44
CA PRO A 40 -26.81 -13.63 -32.71
C PRO A 40 -27.51 -14.33 -31.53
N LEU A 41 -28.68 -13.83 -31.13
CA LEU A 41 -29.53 -14.45 -30.10
C LEU A 41 -30.62 -15.30 -30.74
N SER A 42 -30.72 -16.56 -30.31
CA SER A 42 -31.74 -17.49 -30.82
C SER A 42 -33.17 -17.06 -30.40
N PRO A 43 -34.20 -17.40 -31.20
CA PRO A 43 -35.58 -17.08 -30.84
C PRO A 43 -36.03 -17.69 -29.51
N ALA A 44 -35.53 -18.89 -29.18
CA ALA A 44 -35.78 -19.55 -27.90
C ALA A 44 -35.17 -18.76 -26.73
N ARG A 45 -33.88 -18.40 -26.80
CA ARG A 45 -33.21 -17.62 -25.75
C ARG A 45 -33.86 -16.26 -25.52
N LEU A 46 -34.28 -15.59 -26.59
CA LEU A 46 -35.04 -14.33 -26.50
C LEU A 46 -36.42 -14.54 -25.86
N ALA A 47 -37.10 -15.66 -26.12
CA ALA A 47 -38.35 -15.99 -25.47
C ALA A 47 -38.16 -16.31 -23.97
N ASP A 48 -37.17 -17.12 -23.61
CA ASP A 48 -36.90 -17.45 -22.21
C ASP A 48 -36.58 -16.18 -21.40
N GLN A 49 -35.77 -15.26 -21.94
CA GLN A 49 -35.41 -14.01 -21.26
C GLN A 49 -36.54 -12.96 -21.22
N LEU A 50 -37.43 -12.89 -22.22
CA LEU A 50 -38.57 -11.94 -22.23
C LEU A 50 -39.77 -12.36 -21.38
N TRP A 51 -39.77 -13.61 -20.93
CA TRP A 51 -40.84 -14.21 -20.14
C TRP A 51 -40.31 -14.92 -18.88
N SER A 52 -39.10 -14.58 -18.42
CA SER A 52 -38.47 -15.11 -17.18
C SER A 52 -38.54 -16.64 -17.05
N GLY A 53 -38.24 -17.36 -18.13
CA GLY A 53 -38.27 -18.82 -18.20
C GLY A 53 -39.65 -19.44 -18.39
N GLN A 54 -40.72 -18.65 -18.54
CA GLN A 54 -42.10 -19.13 -18.76
C GLN A 54 -42.72 -18.57 -20.06
N PRO A 55 -42.15 -18.85 -21.24
CA PRO A 55 -42.69 -18.37 -22.51
C PRO A 55 -44.05 -19.02 -22.82
N PRO A 56 -45.08 -18.24 -23.21
CA PRO A 56 -46.35 -18.79 -23.68
C PRO A 56 -46.17 -19.49 -25.04
N ALA A 57 -47.08 -20.41 -25.39
CA ALA A 57 -47.05 -21.12 -26.68
C ALA A 57 -47.04 -20.18 -27.93
N THR A 58 -47.47 -18.92 -27.78
CA THR A 58 -47.46 -17.89 -28.82
C THR A 58 -46.19 -17.02 -28.84
N ALA A 59 -45.17 -17.32 -28.02
CA ALA A 59 -43.98 -16.50 -27.86
C ALA A 59 -43.21 -16.30 -29.18
N ALA A 60 -43.02 -17.36 -29.99
CA ALA A 60 -42.30 -17.29 -31.25
C ALA A 60 -42.96 -16.31 -32.25
N THR A 61 -44.27 -16.40 -32.45
CA THR A 61 -45.04 -15.50 -33.32
C THR A 61 -45.05 -14.07 -32.80
N THR A 62 -45.14 -13.90 -31.48
CA THR A 62 -45.10 -12.59 -30.80
C THR A 62 -43.74 -11.93 -30.98
N LEU A 63 -42.65 -12.69 -30.81
CA LEU A 63 -41.27 -12.25 -31.01
C LEU A 63 -41.01 -11.81 -32.46
N GLN A 64 -41.43 -12.60 -33.45
CA GLN A 64 -41.36 -12.22 -34.87
C GLN A 64 -42.09 -10.89 -35.13
N GLY A 65 -43.26 -10.71 -34.52
CA GLY A 65 -44.04 -9.47 -34.58
C GLY A 65 -43.36 -8.26 -33.91
N TRP A 66 -42.54 -8.46 -32.88
CA TRP A 66 -41.71 -7.39 -32.30
C TRP A 66 -40.47 -7.10 -33.14
N ILE A 67 -39.75 -8.10 -33.64
CA ILE A 67 -38.59 -7.92 -34.54
C ILE A 67 -39.00 -7.13 -35.80
N SER A 68 -40.12 -7.49 -36.44
CA SER A 68 -40.64 -6.77 -37.61
C SER A 68 -40.96 -5.29 -37.32
N ARG A 69 -41.51 -5.00 -36.13
CA ARG A 69 -41.77 -3.64 -35.67
C ARG A 69 -40.50 -2.86 -35.35
N LEU A 70 -39.52 -3.48 -34.68
CA LEU A 70 -38.21 -2.88 -34.41
C LEU A 70 -37.48 -2.53 -35.71
N ARG A 71 -37.44 -3.43 -36.70
CA ARG A 71 -36.84 -3.13 -38.03
C ARG A 71 -37.39 -1.85 -38.66
N ARG A 72 -38.72 -1.73 -38.74
CA ARG A 72 -39.38 -0.53 -39.31
C ARG A 72 -39.17 0.75 -38.49
N ARG A 73 -38.80 0.64 -37.20
CA ARG A 73 -38.53 1.78 -36.32
C ARG A 73 -37.08 2.23 -36.39
N LEU A 74 -36.14 1.28 -36.44
CA LEU A 74 -34.70 1.53 -36.51
C LEU A 74 -34.26 1.93 -37.93
N GLU A 75 -34.89 1.37 -38.97
CA GLU A 75 -34.58 1.63 -40.39
C GLU A 75 -35.88 1.91 -41.18
N PRO A 76 -36.54 3.07 -40.97
CA PRO A 76 -37.85 3.35 -41.56
C PRO A 76 -37.83 3.43 -43.10
N ASP A 77 -36.73 3.87 -43.69
CA ASP A 77 -36.55 4.01 -45.14
C ASP A 77 -36.07 2.72 -45.84
N VAL A 78 -35.88 1.63 -45.08
CA VAL A 78 -35.39 0.33 -45.59
C VAL A 78 -36.49 -0.72 -45.48
N PRO A 79 -36.84 -1.44 -46.57
CA PRO A 79 -37.76 -2.57 -46.49
C PRO A 79 -37.27 -3.60 -45.45
N ALA A 80 -38.16 -4.09 -44.59
CA ALA A 80 -37.76 -4.93 -43.44
C ALA A 80 -37.06 -6.27 -43.79
N ALA A 81 -37.10 -6.70 -45.06
CA ALA A 81 -36.32 -7.83 -45.58
C ALA A 81 -34.85 -7.48 -45.92
N GLN A 82 -34.53 -6.19 -46.02
CA GLN A 82 -33.21 -5.63 -46.34
C GLN A 82 -32.58 -4.86 -45.14
N ALA A 83 -33.21 -4.95 -43.96
CA ALA A 83 -32.74 -4.33 -42.72
C ALA A 83 -31.28 -4.73 -42.42
N ARG A 84 -30.42 -3.74 -42.18
CA ARG A 84 -28.97 -3.89 -42.01
C ARG A 84 -28.54 -3.84 -40.55
N LEU A 85 -29.33 -3.17 -39.70
CA LEU A 85 -29.04 -3.05 -38.27
C LEU A 85 -29.55 -4.27 -37.51
N LEU A 86 -30.81 -4.70 -37.71
CA LEU A 86 -31.37 -5.88 -37.03
C LEU A 86 -31.50 -7.06 -38.01
N VAL A 87 -30.39 -7.77 -38.24
CA VAL A 87 -30.33 -8.86 -39.22
C VAL A 87 -30.86 -10.18 -38.65
N THR A 88 -31.38 -11.05 -39.52
CA THR A 88 -31.58 -12.47 -39.20
C THR A 88 -30.35 -13.24 -39.68
N ARG A 89 -29.70 -13.96 -38.78
CA ARG A 89 -28.67 -14.97 -39.07
C ARG A 89 -29.30 -16.37 -39.00
N ALA A 90 -28.58 -17.38 -39.47
CA ALA A 90 -29.03 -18.78 -39.38
C ALA A 90 -29.38 -19.22 -37.94
N THR A 91 -28.68 -18.67 -36.94
CA THR A 91 -28.82 -19.01 -35.52
C THR A 91 -29.77 -18.08 -34.73
N GLY A 92 -30.30 -17.00 -35.33
CA GLY A 92 -31.20 -16.07 -34.63
C GLY A 92 -31.16 -14.63 -35.12
N TYR A 93 -31.43 -13.69 -34.21
CA TYR A 93 -31.45 -12.24 -34.49
C TYR A 93 -30.21 -11.57 -33.92
N GLN A 94 -29.57 -10.70 -34.70
CA GLN A 94 -28.38 -9.96 -34.29
C GLN A 94 -28.53 -8.48 -34.58
N LEU A 95 -28.09 -7.64 -33.65
CA LEU A 95 -27.93 -6.21 -33.85
C LEU A 95 -26.50 -5.92 -34.33
N ILE A 96 -26.36 -5.41 -35.56
CA ILE A 96 -25.08 -5.04 -36.17
C ILE A 96 -24.83 -3.55 -35.96
N LEU A 97 -23.72 -3.23 -35.29
CA LEU A 97 -23.24 -1.86 -35.12
C LEU A 97 -21.92 -1.71 -35.91
N THR A 98 -21.95 -0.95 -37.00
CA THR A 98 -20.81 -0.71 -37.90
C THR A 98 -19.81 0.30 -37.34
N ASP A 99 -20.27 1.21 -36.48
CA ASP A 99 -19.45 2.15 -35.70
C ASP A 99 -20.03 2.17 -34.28
N PRO A 100 -19.66 1.20 -33.42
CA PRO A 100 -20.25 1.07 -32.09
C PRO A 100 -20.11 2.33 -31.24
N VAL A 101 -18.99 3.05 -31.37
CA VAL A 101 -18.73 4.29 -30.62
C VAL A 101 -19.72 5.40 -31.00
N ARG A 102 -20.02 5.59 -32.29
CA ARG A 102 -21.05 6.57 -32.71
C ARG A 102 -22.48 6.07 -32.50
N GLN A 103 -22.68 4.76 -32.49
CA GLN A 103 -24.01 4.13 -32.52
C GLN A 103 -24.53 3.67 -31.15
N LEU A 104 -23.70 3.60 -30.10
CA LEU A 104 -24.10 3.11 -28.77
C LEU A 104 -23.45 3.93 -27.64
N ASP A 105 -24.26 4.47 -26.73
CA ASP A 105 -23.78 5.31 -25.62
C ASP A 105 -22.82 4.59 -24.66
N SER A 106 -23.02 3.30 -24.38
CA SER A 106 -22.10 2.49 -23.55
C SER A 106 -20.75 2.21 -24.22
N ALA A 107 -20.69 2.14 -25.55
CA ALA A 107 -19.43 2.03 -26.28
C ALA A 107 -18.68 3.37 -26.31
N ALA A 108 -19.38 4.49 -26.49
CA ALA A 108 -18.81 5.83 -26.36
C ALA A 108 -18.26 6.07 -24.94
N PHE A 109 -19.05 5.73 -23.91
CA PHE A 109 -18.65 5.82 -22.50
C PHE A 109 -17.37 5.05 -22.21
N ARG A 110 -17.23 3.80 -22.68
CA ARG A 110 -15.99 3.03 -22.49
C ARG A 110 -14.78 3.65 -23.21
N GLN A 111 -14.97 4.26 -24.38
CA GLN A 111 -13.89 4.98 -25.06
C GLN A 111 -13.46 6.23 -24.26
N ASP A 112 -14.43 7.02 -23.79
CA ASP A 112 -14.15 8.22 -23.00
C ASP A 112 -13.52 7.85 -21.63
N ALA A 113 -13.95 6.76 -21.01
CA ALA A 113 -13.37 6.22 -19.77
C ALA A 113 -11.93 5.67 -19.96
N ALA A 114 -11.65 5.03 -21.11
CA ALA A 114 -10.28 4.60 -21.44
C ALA A 114 -9.33 5.79 -21.65
N ARG A 115 -9.83 6.91 -22.23
CA ARG A 115 -9.07 8.17 -22.33
C ARG A 115 -8.82 8.81 -20.97
N LEU A 116 -9.82 8.82 -20.09
CA LEU A 116 -9.68 9.26 -18.69
C LEU A 116 -8.54 8.52 -17.98
N GLU A 117 -8.48 7.20 -18.10
CA GLU A 117 -7.41 6.40 -17.48
C GLU A 117 -6.03 6.65 -18.11
N ALA A 118 -5.96 6.76 -19.45
CA ALA A 118 -4.71 7.07 -20.15
C ALA A 118 -4.15 8.45 -19.75
N HIS A 119 -4.98 9.49 -19.76
CA HIS A 119 -4.56 10.85 -19.37
C HIS A 119 -4.17 10.95 -17.89
N LEU A 120 -4.80 10.18 -17.00
CA LEU A 120 -4.32 10.02 -15.63
C LEU A 120 -2.96 9.32 -15.59
N GLY A 121 -2.74 8.27 -16.38
CA GLY A 121 -1.46 7.57 -16.49
C GLY A 121 -0.32 8.50 -16.92
N ASP A 122 -0.55 9.30 -17.96
CA ASP A 122 0.42 10.23 -18.55
C ASP A 122 0.68 11.50 -17.72
N GLY A 123 -0.09 11.74 -16.65
CA GLY A 123 0.04 12.95 -15.82
C GLY A 123 -0.60 14.21 -16.40
N HIS A 124 -1.67 14.05 -17.20
CA HIS A 124 -2.44 15.14 -17.83
C HIS A 124 -3.85 15.28 -17.20
N PRO A 125 -3.97 15.81 -15.97
CA PRO A 125 -5.24 15.82 -15.23
C PRO A 125 -6.35 16.66 -15.89
N GLU A 126 -6.03 17.68 -16.67
CA GLU A 126 -7.01 18.50 -17.42
C GLU A 126 -7.74 17.64 -18.45
N LEU A 127 -6.99 16.92 -19.29
CA LEU A 127 -7.51 16.02 -20.32
C LEU A 127 -8.27 14.84 -19.70
N ALA A 128 -7.81 14.37 -18.53
CA ALA A 128 -8.52 13.37 -17.74
C ALA A 128 -9.88 13.88 -17.24
N VAL A 129 -9.95 15.11 -16.72
CA VAL A 129 -11.23 15.73 -16.29
C VAL A 129 -12.18 15.94 -17.46
N GLU A 130 -11.69 16.36 -18.63
CA GLU A 130 -12.52 16.48 -19.85
C GLU A 130 -13.06 15.12 -20.32
N ALA A 131 -12.21 14.09 -20.38
CA ALA A 131 -12.60 12.74 -20.76
C ALA A 131 -13.60 12.12 -19.76
N GLY A 132 -13.39 12.33 -18.46
CA GLY A 132 -14.32 11.88 -17.41
C GLY A 132 -15.66 12.60 -17.45
N ARG A 133 -15.68 13.91 -17.76
CA ARG A 133 -16.92 14.67 -17.99
C ARG A 133 -17.66 14.15 -19.23
N ALA A 134 -16.94 13.84 -20.31
CA ALA A 134 -17.53 13.26 -21.51
C ALA A 134 -18.13 11.87 -21.26
N ALA A 135 -17.42 11.02 -20.50
CA ALA A 135 -17.88 9.68 -20.11
C ALA A 135 -19.13 9.75 -19.21
N LEU A 136 -19.05 10.45 -18.08
CA LEU A 136 -20.16 10.54 -17.13
C LEU A 136 -21.37 11.26 -17.74
N GLY A 137 -21.15 12.24 -18.62
CA GLY A 137 -22.20 12.91 -19.39
C GLY A 137 -22.92 12.03 -20.44
N ARG A 138 -22.47 10.79 -20.68
CA ARG A 138 -23.24 9.81 -21.48
C ARG A 138 -24.44 9.24 -20.72
N TRP A 139 -24.41 9.28 -19.39
CA TRP A 139 -25.45 8.73 -18.52
C TRP A 139 -26.64 9.68 -18.45
N ARG A 140 -27.85 9.12 -18.62
CA ARG A 140 -29.14 9.84 -18.73
C ARG A 140 -30.13 9.47 -17.62
N GLY A 141 -29.66 8.68 -16.66
CA GLY A 141 -30.35 8.26 -15.45
C GLY A 141 -29.39 7.38 -14.64
N ASP A 142 -29.69 7.15 -13.37
CA ASP A 142 -28.78 6.40 -12.49
C ASP A 142 -28.74 4.90 -12.77
N GLU A 143 -29.82 4.37 -13.34
CA GLU A 143 -30.02 2.95 -13.59
C GLU A 143 -29.81 2.60 -15.08
N PRO A 144 -28.73 1.87 -15.44
CA PRO A 144 -28.51 1.43 -16.81
C PRO A 144 -29.56 0.37 -17.20
N TYR A 145 -30.07 0.45 -18.43
CA TYR A 145 -31.25 -0.33 -18.86
C TYR A 145 -32.51 -0.08 -18.01
N GLY A 146 -32.68 1.11 -17.44
CA GLY A 146 -33.84 1.44 -16.61
C GLY A 146 -35.20 1.29 -17.31
N GLY A 147 -36.24 0.89 -16.56
CA GLY A 147 -37.62 0.73 -17.08
C GLY A 147 -37.88 -0.57 -17.85
N LEU A 148 -37.02 -1.57 -17.70
CA LEU A 148 -37.23 -2.93 -18.22
C LEU A 148 -37.86 -3.86 -17.16
N LEU A 149 -38.03 -5.13 -17.52
CA LEU A 149 -38.35 -6.20 -16.57
C LEU A 149 -37.04 -6.63 -15.89
N ASP A 150 -36.97 -6.50 -14.57
CA ASP A 150 -35.71 -6.54 -13.80
C ASP A 150 -34.90 -7.84 -13.96
N ASP A 151 -35.55 -8.98 -14.21
CA ASP A 151 -34.89 -10.30 -14.30
C ASP A 151 -34.21 -10.59 -15.66
N ALA A 152 -34.46 -9.80 -16.71
CA ALA A 152 -34.08 -10.18 -18.07
C ALA A 152 -32.56 -10.05 -18.36
N LEU A 153 -31.84 -9.22 -17.58
CA LEU A 153 -30.44 -8.86 -17.78
C LEU A 153 -29.72 -8.72 -16.42
N PRO A 154 -29.41 -9.80 -15.68
CA PRO A 154 -28.83 -9.67 -14.33
C PRO A 154 -27.39 -9.11 -14.30
N GLU A 155 -26.56 -9.47 -15.28
CA GLU A 155 -25.12 -9.16 -15.26
C GLU A 155 -24.76 -7.79 -15.85
N GLN A 156 -25.43 -7.38 -16.93
CA GLN A 156 -25.03 -6.20 -17.73
C GLN A 156 -25.29 -4.85 -17.06
N PRO A 157 -26.44 -4.60 -16.39
CA PRO A 157 -26.65 -3.41 -15.58
C PRO A 157 -25.63 -3.35 -14.44
N SER A 158 -25.46 -4.46 -13.71
CA SER A 158 -24.52 -4.59 -12.60
C SER A 158 -23.08 -4.26 -13.01
N ARG A 159 -22.62 -4.80 -14.14
CA ARG A 159 -21.33 -4.47 -14.75
C ARG A 159 -21.23 -2.98 -15.14
N LEU A 160 -22.26 -2.40 -15.75
CA LEU A 160 -22.26 -0.98 -16.12
C LEU A 160 -22.28 -0.05 -14.90
N ARG A 161 -22.97 -0.42 -13.81
CA ARG A 161 -22.92 0.32 -12.53
C ARG A 161 -21.50 0.32 -11.96
N GLU A 162 -20.80 -0.82 -12.00
CA GLU A 162 -19.38 -0.90 -11.61
C GLU A 162 -18.45 -0.10 -12.53
N GLU A 163 -18.62 -0.20 -13.86
CA GLU A 163 -17.87 0.62 -14.83
C GLU A 163 -18.12 2.14 -14.59
N ARG A 164 -19.35 2.55 -14.20
CA ARG A 164 -19.68 3.92 -13.80
C ARG A 164 -18.95 4.35 -12.53
N LEU A 165 -18.98 3.53 -11.48
CA LEU A 165 -18.34 3.86 -10.20
C LEU A 165 -16.82 3.98 -10.36
N LEU A 166 -16.19 3.12 -11.15
CA LEU A 166 -14.78 3.26 -11.54
C LEU A 166 -14.52 4.59 -12.28
N ALA A 167 -15.37 4.96 -13.25
CA ALA A 167 -15.24 6.24 -13.95
C ALA A 167 -15.44 7.45 -13.01
N VAL A 168 -16.33 7.36 -12.01
CA VAL A 168 -16.50 8.37 -10.96
C VAL A 168 -15.24 8.48 -10.09
N GLU A 169 -14.65 7.36 -9.65
CA GLU A 169 -13.40 7.35 -8.89
C GLU A 169 -12.24 8.00 -9.66
N ARG A 170 -12.07 7.64 -10.93
CA ARG A 170 -11.00 8.20 -11.77
C ARG A 170 -11.24 9.67 -12.10
N HIS A 171 -12.48 10.08 -12.39
CA HIS A 171 -12.80 11.49 -12.60
C HIS A 171 -12.64 12.33 -11.33
N THR A 172 -12.98 11.76 -10.17
CA THR A 172 -12.76 12.37 -8.85
C THR A 172 -11.28 12.57 -8.59
N LEU A 173 -10.45 11.54 -8.84
CA LEU A 173 -8.99 11.63 -8.69
C LEU A 173 -8.41 12.73 -9.62
N ALA A 174 -8.81 12.77 -10.89
CA ALA A 174 -8.39 13.82 -11.82
C ALA A 174 -8.78 15.24 -11.34
N ARG A 175 -10.00 15.41 -10.80
CA ARG A 175 -10.46 16.69 -10.21
C ARG A 175 -9.70 17.03 -8.93
N LEU A 176 -9.38 16.06 -8.09
CA LEU A 176 -8.53 16.22 -6.91
C LEU A 176 -7.09 16.63 -7.29
N ASP A 177 -6.58 16.15 -8.43
CA ASP A 177 -5.27 16.51 -9.00
C ASP A 177 -5.25 17.87 -9.70
N LEU A 178 -6.42 18.40 -10.10
CA LEU A 178 -6.60 19.82 -10.43
C LEU A 178 -6.90 20.71 -9.22
N GLY A 179 -6.99 20.13 -8.02
CA GLY A 179 -7.32 20.86 -6.79
C GLY A 179 -8.79 21.24 -6.62
N ASP A 180 -9.74 20.68 -7.39
CA ASP A 180 -11.19 20.90 -7.26
C ASP A 180 -11.84 20.10 -6.11
N HIS A 181 -11.19 20.14 -4.94
CA HIS A 181 -11.63 19.39 -3.76
C HIS A 181 -12.91 19.97 -3.13
N ARG A 182 -13.10 21.30 -3.16
CA ARG A 182 -14.31 21.97 -2.63
C ARG A 182 -15.55 21.71 -3.50
N GLY A 183 -15.41 21.71 -4.83
CA GLY A 183 -16.52 21.41 -5.74
C GLY A 183 -17.03 19.97 -5.61
N LEU A 184 -16.12 19.03 -5.36
CA LEU A 184 -16.44 17.61 -5.19
C LEU A 184 -17.23 17.25 -3.91
N LEU A 185 -17.21 18.08 -2.86
CA LEU A 185 -17.74 17.68 -1.54
C LEU A 185 -19.23 17.30 -1.55
N GLY A 186 -20.05 17.99 -2.34
CA GLY A 186 -21.48 17.71 -2.48
C GLY A 186 -21.75 16.44 -3.31
N GLU A 187 -21.05 16.29 -4.42
CA GLU A 187 -21.13 15.11 -5.30
C GLU A 187 -20.71 13.84 -4.54
N LEU A 188 -19.55 13.88 -3.87
CA LEU A 188 -19.05 12.77 -3.07
C LEU A 188 -19.91 12.44 -1.85
N ALA A 189 -20.65 13.41 -1.29
CA ALA A 189 -21.61 13.12 -0.22
C ALA A 189 -22.72 12.16 -0.69
N ALA A 190 -23.31 12.43 -1.85
CA ALA A 190 -24.37 11.61 -2.40
C ALA A 190 -23.87 10.22 -2.80
N VAL A 191 -22.70 10.14 -3.43
CA VAL A 191 -22.14 8.85 -3.89
C VAL A 191 -21.67 7.98 -2.70
N VAL A 192 -21.01 8.56 -1.69
CA VAL A 192 -20.60 7.79 -0.49
C VAL A 192 -21.81 7.35 0.33
N ALA A 193 -22.87 8.16 0.45
CA ALA A 193 -24.10 7.72 1.10
C ALA A 193 -24.79 6.54 0.37
N ALA A 194 -24.63 6.44 -0.95
CA ALA A 194 -25.13 5.33 -1.76
C ALA A 194 -24.18 4.11 -1.80
N GLN A 195 -22.89 4.29 -1.46
CA GLN A 195 -21.84 3.26 -1.55
C GLN A 195 -20.91 3.31 -0.32
N PRO A 196 -21.42 3.17 0.92
CA PRO A 196 -20.67 3.49 2.14
C PRO A 196 -19.55 2.49 2.46
N THR A 197 -19.59 1.28 1.91
CA THR A 197 -18.53 0.26 2.02
C THR A 197 -17.45 0.38 0.94
N ARG A 198 -17.58 1.30 -0.03
CA ARG A 198 -16.61 1.49 -1.11
C ARG A 198 -15.49 2.42 -0.66
N GLU A 199 -14.53 1.83 0.05
CA GLU A 199 -13.40 2.48 0.74
C GLU A 199 -12.68 3.58 -0.07
N SER A 200 -12.48 3.38 -1.38
CA SER A 200 -11.89 4.35 -2.30
C SER A 200 -12.65 5.67 -2.37
N LEU A 201 -13.99 5.63 -2.43
CA LEU A 201 -14.84 6.83 -2.49
C LEU A 201 -14.90 7.53 -1.13
N VAL A 202 -14.95 6.75 -0.04
CA VAL A 202 -14.82 7.27 1.34
C VAL A 202 -13.48 7.99 1.50
N ALA A 203 -12.38 7.38 1.06
CA ALA A 203 -11.05 7.95 1.10
C ALA A 203 -10.94 9.23 0.25
N MET A 204 -11.49 9.25 -0.97
CA MET A 204 -11.54 10.48 -1.79
C MET A 204 -12.36 11.59 -1.13
N ARG A 205 -13.48 11.26 -0.46
CA ARG A 205 -14.30 12.22 0.28
C ARG A 205 -13.59 12.76 1.51
N ALA A 206 -12.93 11.91 2.29
CA ALA A 206 -12.12 12.31 3.43
C ALA A 206 -10.94 13.20 3.00
N LEU A 207 -10.25 12.84 1.91
CA LEU A 207 -9.17 13.63 1.31
C LEU A 207 -9.68 14.99 0.79
N ALA A 208 -10.87 15.04 0.19
CA ALA A 208 -11.49 16.28 -0.24
C ALA A 208 -11.90 17.18 0.95
N LEU A 209 -12.43 16.60 2.03
CA LEU A 209 -12.77 17.30 3.28
C LEU A 209 -11.50 17.84 3.96
N PHE A 210 -10.43 17.04 4.01
CA PHE A 210 -9.13 17.44 4.53
C PHE A 210 -8.53 18.61 3.74
N ARG A 211 -8.44 18.50 2.41
CA ARG A 211 -7.99 19.60 1.53
C ARG A 211 -8.89 20.85 1.64
N ALA A 212 -10.16 20.69 2.03
CA ALA A 212 -11.10 21.78 2.24
C ALA A 212 -11.01 22.45 3.62
N ASP A 213 -10.04 22.09 4.47
CA ASP A 213 -9.88 22.56 5.87
C ASP A 213 -11.00 22.08 6.82
N ARG A 214 -11.54 20.88 6.55
CA ARG A 214 -12.63 20.23 7.33
C ARG A 214 -12.16 18.90 7.93
N GLN A 215 -10.97 18.90 8.52
CA GLN A 215 -10.29 17.70 9.06
C GLN A 215 -11.16 16.93 10.07
N VAL A 216 -11.88 17.61 10.97
CA VAL A 216 -12.80 16.97 11.94
C VAL A 216 -13.89 16.16 11.23
N GLU A 217 -14.42 16.66 10.11
CA GLU A 217 -15.40 15.94 9.31
C GLU A 217 -14.78 14.80 8.50
N ALA A 218 -13.56 14.98 7.99
CA ALA A 218 -12.80 13.92 7.32
C ALA A 218 -12.55 12.74 8.27
N LEU A 219 -12.06 12.99 9.48
CA LEU A 219 -11.88 11.98 10.52
C LEU A 219 -13.22 11.35 10.95
N SER A 220 -14.28 12.14 11.06
CA SER A 220 -15.63 11.63 11.37
C SER A 220 -16.22 10.76 10.26
N GLU A 221 -15.85 10.97 9.00
CA GLU A 221 -16.23 10.11 7.86
C GLU A 221 -15.44 8.79 7.89
N LEU A 222 -14.12 8.86 8.10
CA LEU A 222 -13.24 7.70 8.22
C LEU A 222 -13.60 6.81 9.42
N ALA A 223 -13.88 7.40 10.59
CA ALA A 223 -14.30 6.67 11.78
C ALA A 223 -15.64 5.95 11.59
N ARG A 224 -16.61 6.59 10.91
CA ARG A 224 -17.89 5.96 10.54
C ARG A 224 -17.70 4.79 9.58
N ALA A 225 -16.85 4.93 8.56
CA ALA A 225 -16.55 3.85 7.63
C ALA A 225 -15.82 2.67 8.31
N ARG A 226 -14.87 2.95 9.21
CA ARG A 226 -14.21 1.90 10.03
C ARG A 226 -15.22 1.16 10.91
N ALA A 227 -16.14 1.87 11.57
CA ALA A 227 -17.19 1.23 12.37
C ALA A 227 -18.09 0.35 11.50
N LEU A 228 -18.54 0.85 10.35
CA LEU A 228 -19.36 0.08 9.39
C LEU A 228 -18.66 -1.20 8.91
N LEU A 229 -17.39 -1.12 8.51
CA LEU A 229 -16.61 -2.27 8.04
C LEU A 229 -16.42 -3.31 9.16
N ARG A 230 -16.16 -2.86 10.39
CA ARG A 230 -15.98 -3.75 11.54
C ARG A 230 -17.28 -4.39 11.98
N ASP A 231 -18.32 -3.59 12.18
CA ASP A 231 -19.53 -3.98 12.89
C ASP A 231 -20.55 -4.69 11.98
N GLU A 232 -20.62 -4.30 10.69
CA GLU A 232 -21.53 -4.93 9.72
C GLU A 232 -20.85 -5.97 8.81
N GLN A 233 -19.55 -5.82 8.52
CA GLN A 233 -18.84 -6.71 7.57
C GLN A 233 -17.78 -7.60 8.23
N GLY A 234 -17.37 -7.33 9.48
CA GLY A 234 -16.32 -8.08 10.17
C GLY A 234 -14.92 -7.88 9.54
N LEU A 235 -14.68 -6.76 8.87
CA LEU A 235 -13.46 -6.44 8.15
C LEU A 235 -12.74 -5.22 8.75
N ASP A 236 -11.41 -5.26 8.78
CA ASP A 236 -10.60 -4.07 9.06
C ASP A 236 -10.42 -3.21 7.79
N PRO A 237 -10.27 -1.87 7.92
CA PRO A 237 -9.99 -0.97 6.81
C PRO A 237 -8.82 -1.41 5.92
N GLY A 238 -9.00 -1.35 4.61
CA GLY A 238 -8.02 -1.65 3.59
C GLY A 238 -6.92 -0.60 3.45
N PRO A 239 -5.86 -0.88 2.67
CA PRO A 239 -4.65 -0.07 2.64
C PRO A 239 -4.87 1.37 2.15
N THR A 240 -5.76 1.61 1.18
CA THR A 240 -6.07 2.96 0.70
C THR A 240 -6.78 3.79 1.76
N LEU A 241 -7.76 3.22 2.47
CA LEU A 241 -8.48 3.93 3.53
C LEU A 241 -7.56 4.20 4.72
N ARG A 242 -6.74 3.21 5.12
CA ARG A 242 -5.71 3.38 6.17
C ARG A 242 -4.65 4.43 5.79
N ALA A 243 -4.22 4.50 4.53
CA ALA A 243 -3.22 5.47 4.09
C ALA A 243 -3.78 6.90 4.07
N VAL A 244 -5.02 7.10 3.58
CA VAL A 244 -5.69 8.41 3.69
C VAL A 244 -6.00 8.76 5.14
N GLU A 245 -6.40 7.80 5.96
CA GLU A 245 -6.67 8.02 7.37
C GLU A 245 -5.42 8.41 8.16
N ALA A 246 -4.30 7.71 7.96
CA ALA A 246 -3.01 8.10 8.53
C ALA A 246 -2.60 9.50 8.07
N ALA A 247 -2.74 9.79 6.76
CA ALA A 247 -2.45 11.11 6.21
C ALA A 247 -3.32 12.23 6.83
N VAL A 248 -4.63 12.03 6.98
CA VAL A 248 -5.52 13.03 7.59
C VAL A 248 -5.28 13.18 9.10
N HIS A 249 -4.89 12.10 9.80
CA HIS A 249 -4.51 12.14 11.22
C HIS A 249 -3.16 12.81 11.49
N GLN A 250 -2.19 12.62 10.60
CA GLN A 250 -0.83 13.19 10.70
C GLN A 250 -0.73 14.58 10.03
N GLU A 251 -1.83 15.07 9.46
CA GLU A 251 -1.89 16.26 8.62
C GLU A 251 -0.89 16.22 7.44
N ASP A 252 -0.65 15.02 6.88
CA ASP A 252 0.28 14.77 5.77
C ASP A 252 0.00 15.76 4.63
N PRO A 253 0.90 16.71 4.40
CA PRO A 253 0.72 17.77 3.42
C PRO A 253 1.49 17.46 2.12
N ALA A 254 1.89 16.20 1.93
CA ALA A 254 1.82 15.58 0.62
C ALA A 254 0.34 15.30 0.26
N ALA A 255 -0.46 14.72 1.17
CA ALA A 255 -1.89 14.48 0.94
C ALA A 255 -2.72 15.76 0.75
N ALA A 256 -2.33 16.87 1.38
CA ALA A 256 -2.95 18.17 1.14
C ALA A 256 -2.73 18.73 -0.30
N ARG A 257 -1.76 18.21 -1.06
CA ARG A 257 -1.45 18.71 -2.42
C ARG A 257 -2.20 17.95 -3.52
N PRO A 258 -2.52 18.61 -4.64
CA PRO A 258 -2.93 17.91 -5.87
C PRO A 258 -1.81 16.97 -6.36
N GLY A 259 -2.17 15.85 -7.01
CA GLY A 259 -1.23 14.83 -7.48
C GLY A 259 -0.94 13.70 -6.48
N TRP A 260 -1.38 13.83 -5.22
CA TRP A 260 -1.21 12.79 -4.20
C TRP A 260 -2.39 11.82 -4.16
N TRP A 261 -2.08 10.53 -4.26
CA TRP A 261 -2.97 9.39 -4.01
C TRP A 261 -2.14 8.14 -3.64
N PRO A 262 -2.57 7.31 -2.66
CA PRO A 262 -1.80 6.14 -2.24
C PRO A 262 -1.50 5.16 -3.39
N GLY A 263 -0.21 4.83 -3.57
CA GLY A 263 0.25 3.81 -4.51
C GLY A 263 0.74 4.30 -5.89
N ARG A 264 0.69 5.61 -6.19
CA ARG A 264 1.33 6.16 -7.41
C ARG A 264 2.84 6.39 -7.21
N ARG A 265 3.65 6.08 -8.23
CA ARG A 265 5.08 6.45 -8.32
C ARG A 265 5.24 7.63 -9.27
N SER A 266 5.99 8.65 -8.89
CA SER A 266 6.34 9.77 -9.78
C SER A 266 7.52 9.42 -10.68
N THR A 267 7.40 9.65 -11.98
CA THR A 267 8.40 9.28 -13.00
C THR A 267 8.71 10.40 -13.99
N VAL A 268 9.70 11.26 -13.71
CA VAL A 268 10.51 11.98 -14.74
C VAL A 268 11.87 12.41 -14.12
N SER A 269 12.98 12.07 -14.79
CA SER A 269 14.26 12.81 -14.73
C SER A 269 15.18 12.39 -15.90
N ALA A 270 15.97 13.34 -16.42
CA ALA A 270 16.84 13.17 -17.60
C ALA A 270 18.19 13.94 -17.43
N PRO A 271 19.29 13.61 -18.16
CA PRO A 271 20.62 13.61 -17.54
C PRO A 271 21.78 14.41 -18.20
N SER A 272 22.86 14.64 -17.41
CA SER A 272 24.28 14.92 -17.78
C SER A 272 24.67 16.35 -18.28
N PRO A 273 25.98 16.78 -18.36
CA PRO A 273 27.27 16.11 -18.05
C PRO A 273 28.36 16.93 -17.24
N ARG A 274 29.53 16.27 -17.05
CA ARG A 274 30.76 16.51 -16.24
C ARG A 274 31.75 17.63 -16.68
N THR A 275 32.59 18.13 -15.74
CA THR A 275 34.11 18.24 -15.72
C THR A 275 34.57 18.91 -14.39
N ASP A 276 35.56 18.48 -13.57
CA ASP A 276 37.04 18.34 -13.73
C ASP A 276 37.81 19.70 -13.81
N THR A 277 38.92 20.04 -13.08
CA THR A 277 39.93 19.27 -12.29
C THR A 277 40.67 20.06 -11.13
N SER A 278 40.97 19.41 -9.98
CA SER A 278 42.23 19.46 -9.17
C SER A 278 42.72 20.78 -8.40
N PRO A 279 43.83 20.81 -7.59
CA PRO A 279 43.70 21.05 -6.12
C PRO A 279 44.74 21.93 -5.34
N ARG A 280 44.46 22.16 -4.02
CA ARG A 280 45.39 22.55 -2.91
C ARG A 280 46.04 23.97 -2.92
N PRO A 281 46.66 24.47 -1.81
CA PRO A 281 46.72 23.98 -0.41
C PRO A 281 46.31 25.03 0.69
N LYS A 282 46.45 24.64 1.97
CA LYS A 282 46.13 25.41 3.19
C LYS A 282 47.39 26.03 3.82
N PRO A 283 47.31 27.23 4.42
CA PRO A 283 48.02 27.50 5.69
C PRO A 283 47.10 28.08 6.78
N ALA A 284 47.59 28.09 8.02
CA ALA A 284 46.88 28.54 9.23
C ALA A 284 47.40 29.93 9.71
N PRO A 285 47.04 30.45 10.90
CA PRO A 285 46.14 31.61 10.99
C PRO A 285 46.82 32.91 11.49
N PRO A 286 46.31 34.09 11.12
CA PRO A 286 46.62 35.35 11.81
C PRO A 286 45.45 35.90 12.62
N VAL A 287 45.78 36.52 13.76
CA VAL A 287 44.90 37.36 14.58
C VAL A 287 44.54 38.65 13.82
N PHE A 288 43.31 39.14 13.94
CA PHE A 288 42.93 40.46 13.43
C PHE A 288 42.10 41.28 14.41
N SER A 289 42.53 42.53 14.63
CA SER A 289 41.74 43.59 15.23
C SER A 289 40.59 44.01 14.28
N PRO A 290 39.49 44.60 14.80
CA PRO A 290 38.35 44.95 13.96
C PRO A 290 38.68 46.14 13.02
N SER A 291 38.67 45.86 11.72
CA SER A 291 38.30 46.83 10.69
C SER A 291 36.94 46.42 10.12
N PRO A 292 36.16 47.35 9.53
CA PRO A 292 34.74 47.12 9.28
C PRO A 292 34.52 46.16 8.10
N SER A 293 34.49 44.87 8.40
CA SER A 293 33.78 43.89 7.57
C SER A 293 32.32 44.34 7.40
N PRO A 294 31.69 44.09 6.24
CA PRO A 294 30.28 44.39 6.07
C PRO A 294 29.48 43.70 7.16
N SER A 295 28.55 44.44 7.77
CA SER A 295 27.63 43.94 8.79
C SER A 295 27.11 42.56 8.38
N PRO A 296 27.13 41.54 9.25
CA PRO A 296 26.57 40.25 8.89
C PRO A 296 25.12 40.49 8.50
N SER A 297 24.78 40.16 7.25
CA SER A 297 23.42 40.28 6.75
C SER A 297 22.49 39.63 7.78
N PRO A 298 21.49 40.33 8.32
CA PRO A 298 20.64 39.76 9.36
C PRO A 298 20.05 38.47 8.80
N SER A 299 20.09 37.39 9.59
CA SER A 299 19.57 36.09 9.16
C SER A 299 18.16 36.28 8.60
N PRO A 300 17.80 35.63 7.48
CA PRO A 300 16.56 35.92 6.78
C PRO A 300 15.37 35.72 7.72
N PHE A 301 14.46 36.70 7.75
CA PHE A 301 13.23 36.62 8.53
C PHE A 301 12.14 35.96 7.67
N VAL A 302 11.64 34.82 8.12
CA VAL A 302 10.88 33.88 7.28
C VAL A 302 9.72 33.30 8.08
N GLY A 303 8.58 33.08 7.41
CA GLY A 303 7.43 32.34 7.98
C GLY A 303 6.62 33.05 9.05
N ARG A 304 6.78 34.38 9.20
CA ARG A 304 6.16 35.19 10.26
C ARG A 304 5.44 36.44 9.75
N ALA A 305 5.01 36.41 8.48
CA ALA A 305 4.40 37.56 7.84
C ALA A 305 3.08 37.98 8.51
N ALA A 306 2.23 37.02 8.87
CA ALA A 306 0.94 37.28 9.51
C ALA A 306 1.10 37.85 10.94
N GLU A 307 2.05 37.31 11.73
CA GLU A 307 2.33 37.85 13.07
C GLU A 307 3.00 39.24 13.00
N LEU A 308 3.84 39.48 11.98
CA LEU A 308 4.41 40.80 11.71
C LEU A 308 3.34 41.83 11.27
N GLU A 309 2.38 41.43 10.44
CA GLU A 309 1.25 42.29 10.04
C GLU A 309 0.29 42.57 11.20
N ARG A 310 -0.03 41.59 12.06
CA ARG A 310 -0.82 41.84 13.27
C ARG A 310 -0.12 42.78 14.25
N ALA A 311 1.19 42.59 14.45
CA ALA A 311 1.98 43.51 15.26
C ALA A 311 1.99 44.94 14.67
N ARG A 312 2.15 45.09 13.35
CA ARG A 312 2.02 46.38 12.66
C ARG A 312 0.62 46.99 12.81
N ALA A 313 -0.44 46.19 12.74
CA ALA A 313 -1.80 46.71 12.94
C ALA A 313 -2.00 47.36 14.32
N VAL A 314 -1.34 46.87 15.38
CA VAL A 314 -1.32 47.51 16.71
C VAL A 314 -0.52 48.83 16.71
N VAL A 315 0.60 48.85 15.97
CA VAL A 315 1.44 50.05 15.78
C VAL A 315 0.68 51.14 15.01
N ASP A 316 -0.03 50.77 13.94
CA ASP A 316 -0.67 51.66 12.97
C ASP A 316 -2.07 52.18 13.39
N LEU A 317 -2.58 51.79 14.56
CA LEU A 317 -3.84 52.32 15.10
C LEU A 317 -3.83 53.88 15.14
N PRO A 318 -4.98 54.57 14.98
CA PRO A 318 -5.03 56.04 14.96
C PRO A 318 -4.46 56.69 16.22
N THR A 319 -3.67 57.76 16.06
CA THR A 319 -2.91 58.40 17.15
C THR A 319 -3.80 59.05 18.21
N GLY A 320 -3.88 58.39 19.37
CA GLY A 320 -4.45 58.85 20.64
C GLY A 320 -4.35 57.70 21.66
N GLY A 321 -3.82 57.97 22.85
CA GLY A 321 -3.68 56.99 23.95
C GLY A 321 -2.57 55.92 23.84
N ALA A 322 -2.40 55.17 24.94
CA ALA A 322 -1.38 54.13 25.11
C ALA A 322 -1.85 52.72 24.67
N ARG A 323 -0.91 51.87 24.24
CA ARG A 323 -1.16 50.55 23.61
C ARG A 323 -0.21 49.46 24.11
N ALA A 324 -0.62 48.19 23.97
CA ALA A 324 0.18 47.04 24.35
C ALA A 324 0.33 45.99 23.23
N LEU A 325 1.51 45.36 23.14
CA LEU A 325 1.77 44.19 22.30
C LEU A 325 2.46 43.11 23.14
N VAL A 326 1.78 41.98 23.36
CA VAL A 326 2.33 40.84 24.11
C VAL A 326 2.75 39.76 23.13
N VAL A 327 3.98 39.24 23.21
CA VAL A 327 4.49 38.18 22.33
C VAL A 327 4.90 36.95 23.15
N SER A 328 4.19 35.83 22.99
CA SER A 328 4.46 34.58 23.70
C SER A 328 4.91 33.43 22.77
N GLY A 329 5.21 32.27 23.34
CA GLY A 329 5.66 31.07 22.62
C GLY A 329 6.80 30.32 23.33
N PRO A 330 7.17 29.11 22.88
CA PRO A 330 8.19 28.28 23.50
C PRO A 330 9.63 28.82 23.36
N ALA A 331 10.58 28.17 24.02
CA ALA A 331 12.00 28.53 23.98
C ALA A 331 12.59 28.32 22.57
N GLY A 332 13.31 29.32 22.06
CA GLY A 332 13.97 29.26 20.74
C GLY A 332 13.07 29.54 19.53
N VAL A 333 11.77 29.81 19.70
CA VAL A 333 10.80 29.99 18.60
C VAL A 333 10.96 31.27 17.77
N GLY A 334 11.68 32.28 18.29
CA GLY A 334 12.00 33.52 17.57
C GLY A 334 11.37 34.83 18.10
N LYS A 335 10.74 34.84 19.29
CA LYS A 335 10.06 36.01 19.91
C LYS A 335 10.84 37.33 19.78
N THR A 336 12.08 37.39 20.27
CA THR A 336 12.97 38.56 20.20
C THR A 336 13.20 39.06 18.76
N ARG A 337 13.24 38.15 17.78
CA ARG A 337 13.44 38.51 16.37
C ARG A 337 12.19 39.11 15.75
N LEU A 338 11.00 38.54 15.99
CA LEU A 338 9.74 39.14 15.56
C LEU A 338 9.60 40.56 16.11
N VAL A 339 9.79 40.76 17.42
CA VAL A 339 9.74 42.11 18.01
C VAL A 339 10.70 43.05 17.31
N THR A 340 11.97 42.65 17.14
CA THR A 340 12.98 43.49 16.48
C THR A 340 12.61 43.87 15.04
N GLU A 341 11.92 42.98 14.31
CA GLU A 341 11.43 43.24 12.95
C GLU A 341 10.23 44.23 12.93
N VAL A 342 9.41 44.25 13.99
CA VAL A 342 8.31 45.21 14.16
C VAL A 342 8.87 46.62 14.42
N LEU A 343 9.78 46.78 15.40
CA LEU A 343 10.35 48.10 15.75
C LEU A 343 11.04 48.75 14.54
N ALA A 344 11.67 47.93 13.68
CA ALA A 344 12.35 48.39 12.47
C ALA A 344 11.41 48.96 11.39
N THR A 345 10.09 48.83 11.55
CA THR A 345 9.09 49.29 10.57
C THR A 345 8.42 50.62 10.95
N LEU A 346 8.70 51.16 12.13
CA LEU A 346 8.26 52.49 12.55
C LEU A 346 8.88 53.59 11.67
N PRO A 347 8.10 54.61 11.24
CA PRO A 347 8.64 55.71 10.46
C PRO A 347 9.57 56.56 11.33
N ALA A 348 10.87 56.48 11.06
CA ALA A 348 11.87 57.32 11.70
C ALA A 348 11.58 58.80 11.41
N ALA A 349 11.24 59.57 12.45
CA ALA A 349 11.04 61.00 12.36
C ALA A 349 12.38 61.72 12.11
N GLY A 350 12.78 61.81 10.83
CA GLY A 350 13.76 62.77 10.32
C GLY A 350 15.19 62.67 10.85
N GLY A 351 15.94 61.65 10.42
CA GLY A 351 17.38 61.81 10.17
C GLY A 351 18.39 61.21 11.17
N THR A 352 19.29 60.40 10.58
CA THR A 352 20.67 60.12 11.04
C THR A 352 20.88 59.39 12.38
N VAL A 353 21.28 58.12 12.29
CA VAL A 353 21.94 57.40 13.39
C VAL A 353 23.38 57.91 13.54
N LEU A 354 23.60 58.87 14.45
CA LEU A 354 24.82 59.06 15.26
C LEU A 354 24.69 60.33 16.14
N GLY A 355 24.55 60.17 17.46
CA GLY A 355 24.72 61.25 18.45
C GLY A 355 23.46 61.99 18.94
N THR A 356 22.87 61.48 20.03
CA THR A 356 22.13 62.23 21.08
C THR A 356 21.14 63.36 20.70
N ALA A 357 19.86 62.98 20.55
CA ALA A 357 18.64 63.69 21.03
C ALA A 357 18.21 65.04 20.39
N PRO A 358 16.94 65.50 20.55
CA PRO A 358 15.79 64.87 21.24
C PRO A 358 14.53 64.67 20.35
N GLY A 359 13.62 63.76 20.73
CA GLY A 359 12.28 63.71 20.12
C GLY A 359 11.40 62.52 20.50
N ALA A 360 11.94 61.29 20.42
CA ALA A 360 11.20 60.07 20.74
C ALA A 360 11.77 59.38 21.98
N VAL A 361 10.88 59.04 22.93
CA VAL A 361 11.19 58.22 24.11
C VAL A 361 11.27 56.77 23.64
N GLN A 362 12.48 56.21 23.53
CA GLN A 362 12.71 54.77 23.32
C GLN A 362 13.37 54.14 24.56
N GLY A 363 12.66 53.24 25.23
CA GLY A 363 13.19 52.45 26.35
C GLY A 363 13.18 50.95 26.01
N ARG A 364 14.34 50.30 26.01
CA ARG A 364 14.45 48.84 25.76
C ARG A 364 15.22 48.14 26.87
N ALA A 365 14.63 47.10 27.43
CA ALA A 365 15.22 46.25 28.47
C ALA A 365 15.12 44.76 28.09
N ARG A 366 16.01 43.96 28.66
CA ARG A 366 15.97 42.49 28.56
C ARG A 366 16.24 41.89 29.93
N CYS A 367 15.33 41.03 30.38
CA CYS A 367 15.46 40.34 31.65
C CYS A 367 16.25 39.03 31.45
N LEU A 368 17.10 38.69 32.42
CA LEU A 368 18.00 37.53 32.36
C LEU A 368 17.75 36.61 33.56
N PRO A 369 17.83 35.27 33.39
CA PRO A 369 17.65 34.33 34.49
C PRO A 369 18.79 34.44 35.52
N GLY A 370 18.44 34.68 36.79
CA GLY A 370 19.35 34.67 37.94
C GLY A 370 18.70 35.27 39.19
N ASP A 371 19.05 34.75 40.37
CA ASP A 371 18.41 35.11 41.65
C ASP A 371 18.81 36.50 42.21
N ASP A 372 19.84 37.15 41.64
CA ASP A 372 20.41 38.43 42.13
C ASP A 372 19.81 39.69 41.46
N THR A 373 18.55 39.65 41.00
CA THR A 373 17.91 40.84 40.39
C THR A 373 17.55 41.89 41.44
N ALA A 374 18.16 43.07 41.33
CA ALA A 374 17.90 44.17 42.27
C ALA A 374 16.45 44.69 42.17
N PRO A 375 15.82 45.14 43.28
CA PRO A 375 14.50 45.75 43.22
C PRO A 375 14.48 46.98 42.30
N TYR A 376 13.44 47.08 41.47
CA TYR A 376 13.25 48.14 40.48
C TYR A 376 14.25 48.12 39.30
N ASP A 377 14.96 47.02 39.04
CA ASP A 377 16.00 47.00 37.99
C ASP A 377 15.44 47.18 36.57
N LEU A 378 14.29 46.56 36.26
CA LEU A 378 13.61 46.78 34.99
C LEU A 378 13.15 48.25 34.86
N CYS A 379 12.62 48.87 35.91
CA CYS A 379 12.30 50.29 35.90
C CYS A 379 13.58 51.15 35.66
N ARG A 380 14.68 50.83 36.35
CA ARG A 380 16.00 51.48 36.21
C ARG A 380 16.54 51.41 34.78
N ALA A 381 16.34 50.29 34.08
CA ALA A 381 16.74 50.12 32.69
C ALA A 381 15.89 50.97 31.71
N LEU A 382 14.62 51.23 32.03
CA LEU A 382 13.69 51.99 31.18
C LEU A 382 13.71 53.51 31.44
N PHE A 383 14.10 53.96 32.63
CA PHE A 383 14.06 55.38 33.02
C PHE A 383 14.88 56.40 32.18
N PRO A 384 16.03 56.07 31.55
CA PRO A 384 16.82 57.08 30.80
C PRO A 384 16.07 57.80 29.68
N ALA A 385 14.98 57.21 29.18
CA ALA A 385 14.16 57.79 28.11
C ALA A 385 13.19 58.90 28.59
N LEU A 386 13.00 59.11 29.91
CA LEU A 386 11.88 59.88 30.49
C LEU A 386 12.26 61.16 31.30
N ALA A 387 13.53 61.59 31.25
CA ALA A 387 14.22 62.57 32.13
C ALA A 387 13.54 63.95 32.41
N PRO A 388 13.96 64.77 33.43
CA PRO A 388 14.95 64.63 34.54
C PRO A 388 14.35 64.99 35.96
N PRO A 389 15.07 65.15 37.13
CA PRO A 389 16.52 65.16 37.43
C PRO A 389 16.99 64.22 38.58
N ALA A 390 18.27 64.32 38.96
CA ALA A 390 19.07 63.28 39.62
C ALA A 390 18.91 63.04 41.15
N GLU A 391 18.00 63.72 41.86
CA GLU A 391 17.85 63.57 43.33
C GLU A 391 16.40 63.30 43.81
N ALA A 392 15.44 63.06 42.91
CA ALA A 392 14.05 62.82 43.28
C ALA A 392 13.77 61.34 43.64
N SER A 393 13.20 61.10 44.82
CA SER A 393 12.82 59.74 45.27
C SER A 393 11.72 59.10 44.41
N VAL A 394 11.72 57.76 44.30
CA VAL A 394 10.76 56.97 43.49
C VAL A 394 9.28 57.30 43.80
N ARG A 395 8.96 57.59 45.07
CA ARG A 395 7.60 57.94 45.50
C ARG A 395 7.16 59.32 44.99
N SER A 396 8.09 60.27 44.89
CA SER A 396 7.85 61.60 44.31
C SER A 396 7.59 61.51 42.80
N TRP A 397 8.26 60.59 42.11
CA TRP A 397 8.09 60.36 40.67
C TRP A 397 6.72 59.78 40.30
N ALA A 398 6.22 58.80 41.08
CA ALA A 398 4.88 58.24 40.84
C ALA A 398 3.77 59.31 40.98
N LEU A 399 3.93 60.26 41.91
CA LEU A 399 3.02 61.38 42.09
C LEU A 399 3.14 62.43 40.98
N LEU A 400 4.36 62.72 40.51
CA LEU A 400 4.60 63.63 39.38
C LEU A 400 4.05 63.10 38.05
N LEU A 401 4.22 61.81 37.78
CA LEU A 401 3.63 61.16 36.60
C LEU A 401 2.10 61.12 36.68
N ALA A 402 1.51 60.83 37.84
CA ALA A 402 0.06 60.89 38.03
C ALA A 402 -0.50 62.32 37.83
N ALA A 403 0.21 63.35 38.31
CA ALA A 403 -0.21 64.75 38.14
C ALA A 403 -0.05 65.26 36.70
N ALA A 404 1.03 64.87 36.00
CA ALA A 404 1.29 65.29 34.62
C ALA A 404 0.31 64.72 33.59
N LEU A 405 -0.47 63.70 33.96
CA LEU A 405 -1.48 63.06 33.11
C LEU A 405 -2.91 63.60 33.35
N GLY A 406 -3.09 64.62 34.21
CA GLY A 406 -4.41 65.13 34.62
C GLY A 406 -4.50 66.62 34.99
N ALA A 407 -4.20 67.51 34.03
CA ALA A 407 -4.59 68.94 33.91
C ALA A 407 -4.28 69.99 35.02
N GLU A 408 -3.78 71.17 34.55
CA GLU A 408 -3.61 72.50 35.21
C GLU A 408 -2.83 72.60 36.55
N PRO A 409 -1.67 73.31 36.59
CA PRO A 409 -0.80 73.36 37.76
C PRO A 409 -1.19 74.45 38.80
N GLY A 410 -1.66 74.02 39.97
CA GLY A 410 -1.64 74.84 41.18
C GLY A 410 -0.20 75.11 41.68
N PRO A 411 0.09 76.26 42.30
CA PRO A 411 1.47 76.73 42.47
C PRO A 411 2.25 75.99 43.58
N VAL A 412 3.47 75.57 43.23
CA VAL A 412 4.50 75.05 44.16
C VAL A 412 5.69 76.03 44.13
N PRO A 413 6.29 76.41 45.28
CA PRO A 413 7.05 77.66 45.38
C PRO A 413 8.47 77.63 44.80
N ALA A 414 9.01 78.84 44.60
CA ALA A 414 10.19 79.12 43.79
C ALA A 414 11.56 78.90 44.47
N ALA A 415 12.52 78.45 43.66
CA ALA A 415 13.96 78.77 43.72
C ALA A 415 14.53 78.55 42.30
N GLY A 416 14.82 79.58 41.51
CA GLY A 416 16.10 80.30 41.52
C GLY A 416 16.68 80.25 40.08
N PRO A 417 17.30 81.31 39.52
CA PRO A 417 17.36 81.47 38.08
C PRO A 417 18.60 80.85 37.40
N VAL A 418 18.41 80.27 36.20
CA VAL A 418 19.47 80.06 35.20
C VAL A 418 18.93 80.48 33.82
N PRO A 419 19.63 81.35 33.05
CA PRO A 419 19.11 81.92 31.81
C PRO A 419 19.50 81.11 30.55
N GLY A 420 18.55 80.93 29.63
CA GLY A 420 18.79 80.24 28.36
C GLY A 420 17.52 79.85 27.60
N GLN A 421 16.69 80.82 27.20
CA GLN A 421 15.49 80.55 26.42
C GLN A 421 15.82 80.14 24.97
N GLY A 422 15.72 78.84 24.67
CA GLY A 422 15.31 78.36 23.35
C GLY A 422 13.77 78.35 23.25
N PRO A 423 13.18 78.41 22.05
CA PRO A 423 11.72 78.43 21.89
C PRO A 423 11.10 77.12 22.41
N ALA A 424 9.87 77.23 22.92
CA ALA A 424 9.12 76.07 23.39
C ALA A 424 9.00 75.00 22.28
N PRO A 425 9.17 73.69 22.60
CA PRO A 425 8.92 72.64 21.63
C PRO A 425 7.43 72.63 21.28
N SER A 426 7.11 73.11 20.08
CA SER A 426 5.83 72.90 19.42
C SER A 426 5.48 71.41 19.46
N ALA A 427 4.22 71.09 19.75
CA ALA A 427 3.72 69.72 19.90
C ALA A 427 4.13 68.82 18.71
N GLY A 428 5.17 68.00 18.91
CA GLY A 428 5.63 67.01 17.94
C GLY A 428 4.83 65.72 18.12
N SER A 429 4.03 65.36 17.13
CA SER A 429 3.13 64.21 17.13
C SER A 429 3.84 62.87 16.89
N GLY A 430 4.79 62.51 17.77
CA GLY A 430 5.57 61.26 17.70
C GLY A 430 5.13 60.21 18.72
N LEU A 431 4.94 58.96 18.26
CA LEU A 431 4.72 57.79 19.11
C LEU A 431 5.97 57.51 19.97
N SER A 432 5.78 57.27 21.27
CA SER A 432 6.84 56.80 22.18
C SER A 432 6.80 55.27 22.34
N GLU A 433 7.92 54.62 22.63
CA GLU A 433 8.04 53.15 22.59
C GLU A 433 8.82 52.56 23.77
N ILE A 434 8.28 51.49 24.35
CA ILE A 434 8.87 50.70 25.43
C ILE A 434 8.89 49.23 25.03
N VAL A 435 10.04 48.54 25.19
CA VAL A 435 10.22 47.12 24.83
C VAL A 435 10.88 46.35 25.97
N VAL A 436 10.27 45.26 26.42
CA VAL A 436 10.81 44.37 27.46
C VAL A 436 10.89 42.92 26.96
N ASP A 437 12.09 42.37 26.88
CA ASP A 437 12.33 41.01 26.37
C ASP A 437 12.57 40.01 27.52
N ASP A 438 11.97 38.81 27.43
CA ASP A 438 11.99 37.73 28.44
C ASP A 438 11.40 38.15 29.82
N LEU A 439 10.24 38.82 29.82
CA LEU A 439 9.55 39.44 30.96
C LEU A 439 9.38 38.52 32.19
N GLN A 440 9.31 37.19 32.01
CA GLN A 440 9.21 36.23 33.12
C GLN A 440 10.39 36.29 34.12
N TRP A 441 11.51 36.94 33.76
CA TRP A 441 12.67 37.15 34.63
C TRP A 441 12.74 38.56 35.25
N ALA A 442 11.65 39.34 35.24
CA ALA A 442 11.60 40.67 35.83
C ALA A 442 11.34 40.66 37.35
N ASP A 443 11.89 41.63 38.08
CA ASP A 443 11.68 41.74 39.52
C ASP A 443 10.25 42.19 39.89
N ALA A 444 9.72 41.63 40.98
CA ALA A 444 8.34 41.87 41.41
C ALA A 444 8.06 43.34 41.77
N ALA A 445 9.07 44.12 42.18
CA ALA A 445 8.88 45.52 42.54
C ALA A 445 8.73 46.41 41.28
N SER A 446 9.51 46.14 40.22
CA SER A 446 9.32 46.75 38.90
C SER A 446 7.93 46.47 38.32
N LEU A 447 7.51 45.20 38.32
CA LEU A 447 6.22 44.78 37.75
C LEU A 447 5.03 45.50 38.43
N ARG A 448 5.07 45.64 39.76
CA ARG A 448 4.05 46.40 40.51
C ARG A 448 4.02 47.89 40.14
N VAL A 449 5.18 48.54 39.99
CA VAL A 449 5.25 49.96 39.59
C VAL A 449 4.73 50.16 38.17
N LEU A 450 5.15 49.31 37.22
CA LEU A 450 4.70 49.37 35.84
C LEU A 450 3.18 49.10 35.72
N ALA A 451 2.63 48.20 36.53
CA ALA A 451 1.18 47.94 36.58
C ALA A 451 0.36 49.16 37.06
N VAL A 452 0.90 49.97 37.96
CA VAL A 452 0.27 51.24 38.38
C VAL A 452 0.39 52.30 37.28
N LEU A 453 1.54 52.41 36.62
CA LEU A 453 1.75 53.35 35.51
C LEU A 453 0.83 53.07 34.32
N VAL A 454 0.66 51.80 33.93
CA VAL A 454 -0.26 51.37 32.86
C VAL A 454 -1.72 51.78 33.15
N ARG A 455 -2.13 51.76 34.43
CA ARG A 455 -3.48 52.22 34.86
C ARG A 455 -3.64 53.74 34.86
N GLY A 456 -2.56 54.52 35.01
CA GLY A 456 -2.60 55.99 34.88
C GLY A 456 -2.53 56.47 33.43
N LEU A 457 -1.99 55.64 32.53
CA LEU A 457 -1.89 55.92 31.09
C LEU A 457 -3.20 55.69 30.33
N THR A 458 -4.23 55.13 30.97
CA THR A 458 -5.53 54.84 30.34
C THR A 458 -6.39 56.10 30.14
N ASP A 459 -6.17 57.14 30.95
CA ASP A 459 -6.89 58.42 30.90
C ASP A 459 -6.12 59.55 30.17
N ALA A 460 -4.93 59.23 29.62
CA ALA A 460 -4.00 60.23 29.09
C ALA A 460 -3.85 60.17 27.57
N ASP A 461 -4.02 61.32 26.91
CA ASP A 461 -4.05 61.43 25.44
C ASP A 461 -2.65 61.41 24.77
N ARG A 462 -1.71 60.64 25.33
CA ARG A 462 -0.32 60.52 24.84
C ARG A 462 -0.11 59.23 24.04
N PRO A 463 0.43 59.29 22.81
CA PRO A 463 0.69 58.10 22.01
C PRO A 463 1.90 57.31 22.53
N LEU A 464 1.67 56.12 23.10
CA LEU A 464 2.69 55.23 23.65
C LEU A 464 2.45 53.76 23.25
N LEU A 465 3.49 53.02 22.88
CA LEU A 465 3.45 51.58 22.64
C LEU A 465 4.32 50.83 23.66
N ILE A 466 3.78 49.79 24.30
CA ILE A 466 4.49 48.90 25.22
C ILE A 466 4.51 47.48 24.65
N THR A 467 5.68 46.99 24.24
CA THR A 467 5.88 45.62 23.73
C THR A 467 6.57 44.75 24.77
N VAL A 468 6.06 43.55 25.04
CA VAL A 468 6.68 42.59 25.97
C VAL A 468 6.80 41.20 25.35
N THR A 469 7.88 40.46 25.63
CA THR A 469 7.98 39.03 25.30
C THR A 469 7.95 38.16 26.56
N VAL A 470 7.27 37.02 26.49
CA VAL A 470 7.11 36.07 27.60
C VAL A 470 7.12 34.63 27.07
N ARG A 471 7.28 33.61 27.92
CA ARG A 471 7.08 32.21 27.51
C ARG A 471 5.68 31.74 27.88
N ASP A 472 5.15 30.80 27.09
CA ASP A 472 3.79 30.27 27.30
C ASP A 472 3.60 29.65 28.69
N GLU A 473 4.64 29.01 29.22
CA GLU A 473 4.66 28.38 30.56
C GLU A 473 4.48 29.38 31.74
N TYR A 474 4.53 30.69 31.51
CA TYR A 474 4.38 31.76 32.53
C TYR A 474 3.22 32.75 32.26
N LEU A 475 2.30 32.44 31.33
CA LEU A 475 1.25 33.41 30.93
C LEU A 475 0.09 33.57 31.93
N GLY A 476 -0.16 32.57 32.77
CA GLY A 476 -1.28 32.59 33.74
C GLY A 476 -2.68 32.64 33.12
N GLY A 477 -3.69 32.82 33.96
CA GLY A 477 -5.10 32.90 33.54
C GLY A 477 -5.53 34.24 32.91
N ALA A 478 -4.61 35.19 32.73
CA ALA A 478 -4.91 36.61 32.52
C ALA A 478 -5.59 36.95 31.17
N PHE A 479 -5.55 36.05 30.19
CA PHE A 479 -6.06 36.28 28.82
C PHE A 479 -7.11 35.23 28.37
N GLY A 480 -7.91 34.72 29.32
CA GLY A 480 -8.89 33.65 29.07
C GLY A 480 -10.22 34.11 28.45
N GLY A 481 -10.51 33.68 27.22
CA GLY A 481 -11.78 33.94 26.51
C GLY A 481 -12.53 32.68 26.07
N GLY A 482 -13.35 32.11 26.97
CA GLY A 482 -14.56 31.32 26.63
C GLY A 482 -14.41 29.94 25.95
N GLY A 483 -14.44 28.87 26.76
CA GLY A 483 -14.69 27.50 26.27
C GLY A 483 -14.17 26.44 27.26
N GLY A 484 -15.00 26.01 28.21
CA GLY A 484 -14.54 25.19 29.34
C GLY A 484 -15.19 23.81 29.47
N THR A 485 -14.47 22.91 30.15
CA THR A 485 -15.03 21.85 31.00
C THR A 485 -14.29 21.89 32.34
N GLY A 486 -15.02 21.97 33.45
CA GLY A 486 -14.44 22.27 34.76
C GLY A 486 -13.77 21.09 35.45
N GLY A 487 -12.68 21.37 36.16
CA GLY A 487 -12.13 20.54 37.23
C GLY A 487 -11.66 21.46 38.34
N GLY A 488 -12.40 21.50 39.45
CA GLY A 488 -12.10 22.43 40.55
C GLY A 488 -11.00 21.91 41.46
N SER A 489 -10.10 22.79 41.88
CA SER A 489 -9.35 22.64 43.13
C SER A 489 -9.51 23.90 43.98
N SER A 490 -9.82 23.69 45.26
CA SER A 490 -10.02 24.75 46.24
C SER A 490 -8.69 25.46 46.57
N ARG A 491 -8.68 26.79 46.51
CA ARG A 491 -7.70 27.61 47.24
C ARG A 491 -8.36 28.17 48.49
N ASP A 492 -7.80 27.85 49.65
CA ASP A 492 -8.26 28.33 50.94
C ASP A 492 -8.10 29.85 51.08
N ASP A 493 -9.13 30.51 51.61
CA ASP A 493 -9.04 31.87 52.13
C ASP A 493 -8.16 31.88 53.40
N SER A 494 -6.97 32.46 53.31
CA SER A 494 -6.25 32.93 54.50
C SER A 494 -5.68 34.32 54.26
N ALA A 495 -6.17 35.29 55.03
CA ALA A 495 -5.75 36.67 54.95
C ALA A 495 -4.35 36.84 55.58
N GLY A 496 -3.33 37.06 54.75
CA GLY A 496 -1.95 37.32 55.14
C GLY A 496 -1.40 38.60 54.51
N SER A 497 -0.69 39.39 55.33
CA SER A 497 0.07 40.63 55.02
C SER A 497 0.27 41.01 53.54
N ALA A 498 -0.12 42.25 53.19
CA ALA A 498 -0.09 42.82 51.84
C ALA A 498 1.30 43.02 51.18
N ASP A 499 2.40 42.55 51.78
CA ASP A 499 3.77 42.79 51.31
C ASP A 499 4.47 41.56 50.70
N SER A 500 3.96 40.33 50.88
CA SER A 500 4.64 39.08 50.46
C SER A 500 4.01 38.38 49.25
N VAL A 501 3.54 39.14 48.25
CA VAL A 501 3.00 38.63 46.98
C VAL A 501 4.16 38.20 46.05
N GLY A 502 4.12 36.96 45.51
CA GLY A 502 5.23 36.36 44.77
C GLY A 502 5.48 36.99 43.38
N PRO A 503 6.62 36.67 42.73
CA PRO A 503 6.93 37.21 41.40
C PRO A 503 5.92 36.78 40.33
N SER A 504 5.36 35.57 40.43
CA SER A 504 4.32 35.09 39.51
C SER A 504 3.03 35.92 39.60
N ASP A 505 2.57 36.23 40.80
CA ASP A 505 1.35 37.03 41.01
C ASP A 505 1.56 38.49 40.55
N ALA A 506 2.76 39.04 40.74
CA ALA A 506 3.13 40.37 40.25
C ALA A 506 3.19 40.42 38.71
N LEU A 507 3.67 39.35 38.07
CA LEU A 507 3.69 39.19 36.62
C LEU A 507 2.27 39.08 36.05
N GLU A 508 1.40 38.24 36.63
CA GLU A 508 -0.01 38.13 36.24
C GLU A 508 -0.74 39.47 36.40
N ALA A 509 -0.54 40.17 37.52
CA ALA A 509 -1.15 41.48 37.77
C ALA A 509 -0.69 42.57 36.78
N PHE A 510 0.54 42.50 36.28
CA PHE A 510 1.07 43.41 35.25
C PHE A 510 0.53 43.05 33.86
N LEU A 511 0.53 41.77 33.48
CA LEU A 511 -0.05 41.28 32.22
C LEU A 511 -1.56 41.61 32.13
N ALA A 512 -2.31 41.43 33.22
CA ALA A 512 -3.71 41.81 33.33
C ALA A 512 -3.96 43.33 33.34
N ALA A 513 -2.94 44.14 33.61
CA ALA A 513 -3.00 45.60 33.42
C ALA A 513 -2.73 45.97 31.95
N LEU A 514 -1.74 45.36 31.30
CA LEU A 514 -1.46 45.54 29.86
C LEU A 514 -2.65 45.13 28.98
N GLY A 515 -3.35 44.04 29.32
CA GLY A 515 -4.55 43.59 28.61
C GLY A 515 -5.77 44.54 28.67
N ARG A 516 -5.67 45.67 29.39
CA ARG A 516 -6.69 46.74 29.41
C ARG A 516 -6.39 47.87 28.42
N LEU A 517 -5.17 47.93 27.87
CA LEU A 517 -4.83 48.85 26.80
C LEU A 517 -5.28 48.27 25.45
N PRO A 518 -5.69 49.11 24.47
CA PRO A 518 -5.88 48.65 23.09
C PRO A 518 -4.58 48.02 22.56
N GLY A 519 -4.66 46.78 22.07
CA GLY A 519 -3.50 45.95 21.82
C GLY A 519 -3.82 44.56 21.29
N ASP A 520 -2.78 43.73 21.10
CA ASP A 520 -2.91 42.33 20.67
C ASP A 520 -1.93 41.42 21.43
N HIS A 521 -2.27 40.13 21.53
CA HIS A 521 -1.42 39.08 22.09
C HIS A 521 -1.09 38.06 21.00
N LEU A 522 0.17 38.04 20.58
CA LEU A 522 0.71 37.17 19.54
C LEU A 522 1.39 35.95 20.16
N ARG A 523 0.80 34.77 20.00
CA ARG A 523 1.38 33.49 20.42
C ARG A 523 2.11 32.83 19.26
N LEU A 524 3.42 32.61 19.39
CA LEU A 524 4.24 32.02 18.34
C LEU A 524 4.35 30.49 18.48
N ALA A 525 3.77 29.75 17.54
CA ALA A 525 3.98 28.31 17.34
C ALA A 525 5.33 28.03 16.64
N PRO A 526 5.86 26.79 16.58
CA PRO A 526 7.03 26.42 15.76
C PRO A 526 6.90 26.85 14.27
N LEU A 527 8.03 26.96 13.56
CA LEU A 527 8.01 27.28 12.13
C LEU A 527 7.56 26.06 11.31
N GLY A 528 6.49 26.20 10.53
CA GLY A 528 6.13 25.16 9.58
C GLY A 528 7.17 25.01 8.46
N SER A 529 7.23 23.83 7.86
CA SER A 529 8.16 23.41 6.80
C SER A 529 8.33 24.31 5.56
N THR A 530 7.32 25.06 5.10
CA THR A 530 7.50 26.02 4.00
C THR A 530 8.41 27.18 4.44
N ALA A 531 8.26 27.66 5.68
CA ALA A 531 9.18 28.62 6.28
C ALA A 531 10.58 28.04 6.51
N VAL A 532 10.68 26.73 6.79
CA VAL A 532 11.98 26.03 6.82
C VAL A 532 12.60 25.98 5.42
N ALA A 533 11.82 25.70 4.38
CA ALA A 533 12.28 25.64 3.00
C ALA A 533 12.74 27.02 2.49
N ASP A 534 11.96 28.06 2.74
CA ASP A 534 12.30 29.46 2.44
C ASP A 534 13.58 29.89 3.19
N TYR A 535 13.76 29.46 4.45
CA TYR A 535 14.98 29.73 5.21
C TYR A 535 16.20 28.99 4.64
N VAL A 536 16.06 27.71 4.29
CA VAL A 536 17.13 26.91 3.66
C VAL A 536 17.53 27.49 2.31
N ALA A 537 16.56 27.89 1.48
CA ALA A 537 16.79 28.55 0.20
C ALA A 537 17.52 29.90 0.37
N ALA A 538 17.15 30.69 1.37
CA ALA A 538 17.78 31.99 1.65
C ALA A 538 19.20 31.87 2.25
N VAL A 539 19.49 30.81 3.01
CA VAL A 539 20.82 30.57 3.60
C VAL A 539 21.79 29.83 2.65
N MET A 540 21.27 29.03 1.71
CA MET A 540 22.08 28.32 0.70
C MET A 540 21.83 28.76 -0.75
N PRO A 541 21.95 30.06 -1.10
CA PRO A 541 21.55 30.58 -2.41
C PRO A 541 22.37 30.05 -3.59
N ARG A 542 23.55 29.45 -3.37
CA ARG A 542 24.39 28.85 -4.43
C ARG A 542 23.99 27.43 -4.84
N ALA A 543 22.98 26.84 -4.22
CA ALA A 543 22.24 25.70 -4.79
C ALA A 543 21.17 26.16 -5.82
N GLY A 544 21.08 27.48 -6.09
CA GLY A 544 20.01 28.09 -6.87
C GLY A 544 20.43 28.65 -8.24
N ALA A 545 20.38 27.79 -9.25
CA ALA A 545 19.88 28.14 -10.59
C ALA A 545 19.12 26.88 -11.06
N ILE A 546 17.79 26.84 -11.10
CA ILE A 546 16.90 27.71 -11.87
C ILE A 546 15.57 27.97 -11.11
N ALA A 547 15.03 29.18 -11.27
CA ALA A 547 13.64 29.62 -11.03
C ALA A 547 12.97 29.41 -9.65
N THR A 548 12.48 30.53 -9.11
CA THR A 548 11.66 30.68 -7.90
C THR A 548 10.41 29.79 -7.84
N PRO A 549 10.11 29.14 -6.69
CA PRO A 549 8.87 28.38 -6.47
C PRO A 549 7.68 29.27 -6.06
N GLY A 550 6.46 28.83 -6.37
CA GLY A 550 5.21 29.42 -5.86
C GLY A 550 4.78 28.80 -4.53
N PRO A 551 4.08 29.54 -3.64
CA PRO A 551 3.85 29.13 -2.25
C PRO A 551 2.74 28.08 -2.08
N GLY A 552 2.94 27.14 -1.15
CA GLY A 552 1.90 26.16 -0.76
C GLY A 552 2.37 24.76 -0.33
N SER A 553 3.67 24.54 -0.15
CA SER A 553 4.29 23.22 0.05
C SER A 553 4.74 22.95 1.49
N HIS A 554 3.80 22.69 2.40
CA HIS A 554 4.05 22.63 3.84
C HIS A 554 4.29 21.22 4.43
N LEU A 555 5.25 20.42 3.92
CA LEU A 555 5.65 19.08 4.45
C LEU A 555 5.53 18.89 5.99
N ALA A 556 4.89 17.81 6.46
CA ALA A 556 4.90 17.37 7.86
C ALA A 556 5.34 15.92 7.90
N ALA A 557 6.12 15.55 8.92
CA ALA A 557 6.85 14.29 8.98
C ALA A 557 6.28 13.37 10.06
N GLY A 558 6.43 12.06 9.86
CA GLY A 558 5.91 11.03 10.76
C GLY A 558 6.48 9.65 10.45
N ASP A 559 7.71 9.42 10.89
CA ASP A 559 8.41 8.14 11.08
C ASP A 559 7.87 6.86 10.39
N ALA A 560 8.59 6.38 9.37
CA ALA A 560 9.30 5.07 9.42
C ALA A 560 9.69 4.52 8.02
N ALA A 561 10.89 4.85 7.50
CA ALA A 561 11.67 3.99 6.60
C ALA A 561 13.05 4.57 6.21
N VAL A 562 14.02 4.65 7.14
CA VAL A 562 15.45 4.86 6.77
C VAL A 562 16.35 3.81 7.42
N SER A 563 16.24 2.58 6.92
CA SER A 563 17.20 1.50 7.18
C SER A 563 17.46 0.72 5.89
N GLY A 564 18.06 1.40 4.90
CA GLY A 564 18.17 0.88 3.54
C GLY A 564 19.11 1.63 2.60
N VAL A 565 20.22 2.20 3.10
CA VAL A 565 21.31 2.70 2.24
C VAL A 565 22.66 2.24 2.81
N THR A 566 23.36 1.39 2.07
CA THR A 566 24.73 0.95 2.41
C THR A 566 25.76 2.01 2.02
N SER A 567 26.90 2.06 2.72
CA SER A 567 27.84 3.18 2.70
C SER A 567 28.75 3.28 1.45
N SER A 568 28.30 2.80 0.28
CA SER A 568 29.08 2.76 -0.96
C SER A 568 28.71 3.85 -1.97
N ASP A 569 27.51 4.42 -1.90
CA ASP A 569 26.94 5.16 -3.04
C ASP A 569 26.94 6.70 -2.84
N VAL A 570 27.55 7.19 -1.77
CA VAL A 570 27.45 8.60 -1.31
C VAL A 570 28.62 9.48 -1.79
N THR A 571 29.19 9.20 -2.96
CA THR A 571 30.26 10.04 -3.55
C THR A 571 30.03 10.39 -5.02
N SER A 572 28.87 10.97 -5.35
CA SER A 572 28.74 12.18 -6.22
C SER A 572 27.29 12.43 -6.69
N SER A 573 26.68 13.53 -6.24
CA SER A 573 25.72 14.37 -6.99
C SER A 573 25.31 15.57 -6.13
N GLU A 574 24.89 16.68 -6.75
CA GLU A 574 24.37 17.86 -6.05
C GLU A 574 23.02 17.55 -5.40
N VAL A 575 22.88 17.86 -4.11
CA VAL A 575 21.64 17.65 -3.33
C VAL A 575 20.72 18.87 -3.53
N ALA A 576 19.47 18.64 -3.92
CA ALA A 576 18.51 19.72 -4.11
C ALA A 576 18.17 20.40 -2.78
N ALA A 577 18.02 21.73 -2.79
CA ALA A 577 17.72 22.51 -1.58
C ALA A 577 16.38 22.08 -0.92
N THR A 578 15.44 21.53 -1.70
CA THR A 578 14.17 20.96 -1.23
C THR A 578 14.34 19.71 -0.40
N ASP A 579 15.28 18.83 -0.74
CA ASP A 579 15.55 17.59 0.02
C ASP A 579 16.23 17.93 1.35
N VAL A 580 17.15 18.90 1.32
CA VAL A 580 17.73 19.49 2.54
C VAL A 580 16.64 20.14 3.40
N ALA A 581 15.71 20.89 2.80
CA ALA A 581 14.62 21.52 3.53
C ALA A 581 13.67 20.50 4.20
N ALA A 582 13.36 19.39 3.53
CA ALA A 582 12.56 18.32 4.11
C ALA A 582 13.25 17.69 5.34
N VAL A 583 14.52 17.28 5.19
CA VAL A 583 15.31 16.68 6.28
C VAL A 583 15.55 17.66 7.44
N VAL A 584 15.77 18.95 7.14
CA VAL A 584 15.90 20.00 8.18
C VAL A 584 14.57 20.23 8.88
N ALA A 585 13.44 20.26 8.17
CA ALA A 585 12.11 20.46 8.77
C ALA A 585 11.73 19.31 9.70
N GLU A 586 11.92 18.08 9.23
CA GLU A 586 11.71 16.84 9.99
C GLU A 586 12.59 16.79 11.25
N ARG A 587 13.92 16.85 11.09
CA ARG A 587 14.85 16.73 12.23
C ARG A 587 14.76 17.89 13.21
N SER A 588 14.37 19.10 12.78
CA SER A 588 14.21 20.26 13.68
C SER A 588 12.83 20.38 14.33
N ALA A 589 11.81 19.67 13.83
CA ALA A 589 10.40 19.84 14.21
C ALA A 589 9.95 21.33 14.21
N GLY A 590 10.43 22.11 13.24
CA GLY A 590 10.13 23.55 13.14
C GLY A 590 10.78 24.44 14.21
N ASN A 591 11.67 23.90 15.05
CA ASN A 591 12.41 24.70 16.01
C ASN A 591 13.48 25.54 15.31
N ALA A 592 13.33 26.86 15.34
CA ALA A 592 14.21 27.78 14.60
C ALA A 592 15.70 27.67 14.96
N PHE A 593 16.03 27.25 16.19
CA PHE A 593 17.43 27.00 16.60
C PHE A 593 17.99 25.73 15.96
N PHE A 594 17.30 24.59 16.07
CA PHE A 594 17.76 23.34 15.45
C PHE A 594 17.76 23.43 13.92
N MET A 595 16.76 24.08 13.33
CA MET A 595 16.72 24.43 11.91
C MET A 595 18.00 25.19 11.51
N THR A 596 18.34 26.27 12.22
CA THR A 596 19.52 27.09 11.94
C THR A 596 20.83 26.31 11.99
N GLU A 597 21.01 25.45 12.98
CA GLU A 597 22.25 24.67 13.13
C GLU A 597 22.35 23.51 12.12
N LEU A 598 21.23 22.85 11.78
CA LEU A 598 21.20 21.83 10.72
C LEU A 598 21.44 22.45 9.34
N THR A 599 20.77 23.56 9.00
CA THR A 599 21.02 24.29 7.74
C THR A 599 22.48 24.74 7.65
N ARG A 600 23.08 25.22 8.75
CA ARG A 600 24.50 25.60 8.77
C ARG A 600 25.43 24.40 8.58
N LEU A 601 25.11 23.24 9.17
CA LEU A 601 25.88 22.01 8.99
C LEU A 601 25.88 21.57 7.53
N VAL A 602 24.71 21.57 6.87
CA VAL A 602 24.60 21.20 5.45
C VAL A 602 25.28 22.25 4.55
N ALA A 603 25.15 23.54 4.86
CA ALA A 603 25.87 24.62 4.17
C ALA A 603 27.41 24.51 4.30
N ALA A 604 27.90 23.80 5.32
CA ALA A 604 29.32 23.47 5.49
C ALA A 604 29.75 22.18 4.76
N GLY A 605 28.88 21.58 3.95
CA GLY A 605 29.16 20.37 3.15
C GLY A 605 29.15 19.06 3.95
N ARG A 606 28.57 19.04 5.16
CA ARG A 606 28.37 17.83 5.96
C ARG A 606 27.01 17.19 5.64
N PRO A 607 26.86 15.86 5.74
CA PRO A 607 25.58 15.19 5.45
C PRO A 607 24.44 15.67 6.36
N ALA A 608 23.22 15.81 5.81
CA ALA A 608 22.06 16.28 6.57
C ALA A 608 21.58 15.33 7.69
N HIS A 609 22.16 14.13 7.81
CA HIS A 609 21.95 13.19 8.92
C HIS A 609 22.99 13.32 10.05
N ASP A 610 24.11 14.04 9.85
CA ASP A 610 25.06 14.31 10.92
C ASP A 610 24.41 15.17 12.03
N LEU A 611 24.89 14.98 13.26
CA LEU A 611 24.51 15.82 14.41
C LEU A 611 25.45 17.05 14.47
N PRO A 612 24.93 18.29 14.46
CA PRO A 612 25.78 19.48 14.61
C PRO A 612 26.38 19.59 16.01
N ASP A 613 27.65 19.97 16.11
CA ASP A 613 28.38 20.07 17.39
C ASP A 613 27.63 20.96 18.41
N ARG A 614 27.05 22.09 17.97
CA ARG A 614 26.24 22.98 18.83
C ARG A 614 24.90 22.37 19.28
N VAL A 615 24.31 21.48 18.48
CA VAL A 615 23.11 20.73 18.88
C VAL A 615 23.50 19.67 19.90
N ILE A 616 24.63 18.98 19.68
CA ILE A 616 25.22 18.08 20.67
C ILE A 616 25.52 18.85 21.97
N ASP A 617 26.10 20.04 21.92
CA ASP A 617 26.43 20.84 23.11
C ASP A 617 25.19 21.31 23.89
N VAL A 618 24.15 21.80 23.20
CA VAL A 618 22.89 22.22 23.85
C VAL A 618 22.15 21.02 24.45
N ILE A 619 22.05 19.90 23.73
CA ILE A 619 21.43 18.68 24.26
C ILE A 619 22.30 18.12 25.41
N SER A 620 23.63 18.16 25.30
CA SER A 620 24.56 17.77 26.37
C SER A 620 24.39 18.62 27.61
N SER A 621 24.23 19.93 27.48
CA SER A 621 24.04 20.84 28.59
C SER A 621 22.72 20.55 29.32
N ARG A 622 21.62 20.33 28.58
CA ARG A 622 20.33 19.92 29.15
C ARG A 622 20.38 18.54 29.83
N VAL A 623 21.02 17.57 29.17
CA VAL A 623 21.18 16.21 29.70
C VAL A 623 22.12 16.20 30.92
N ALA A 624 23.16 17.03 30.95
CA ALA A 624 24.09 17.15 32.09
C ALA A 624 23.45 17.84 33.31
N ALA A 625 22.43 18.68 33.11
CA ALA A 625 21.62 19.23 34.19
C ALA A 625 20.72 18.18 34.88
N LEU A 626 20.56 16.99 34.28
CA LEU A 626 19.86 15.86 34.91
C LEU A 626 20.77 15.07 35.86
N GLY A 627 20.17 14.47 36.89
CA GLY A 627 20.82 13.45 37.72
C GLY A 627 21.22 12.21 36.93
N GLU A 628 22.20 11.46 37.45
CA GLU A 628 22.70 10.22 36.82
C GLU A 628 21.60 9.19 36.49
N PRO A 629 20.58 8.94 37.35
CA PRO A 629 19.51 7.98 37.05
C PRO A 629 18.72 8.34 35.79
N ALA A 630 18.31 9.61 35.66
CA ALA A 630 17.58 10.10 34.49
C ALA A 630 18.41 9.99 33.19
N ARG A 631 19.71 10.29 33.26
CA ARG A 631 20.62 10.10 32.11
C ARG A 631 20.79 8.63 31.72
N GLY A 632 20.75 7.71 32.68
CA GLY A 632 20.76 6.28 32.43
C GLY A 632 19.51 5.82 31.66
N LEU A 633 18.33 6.11 32.21
CA LEU A 633 17.04 5.71 31.64
C LEU A 633 16.82 6.28 30.23
N LEU A 634 17.12 7.56 30.00
CA LEU A 634 16.99 8.18 28.68
C LEU A 634 17.88 7.51 27.62
N ARG A 635 19.06 6.99 27.99
CA ARG A 635 19.93 6.26 27.07
C ARG A 635 19.39 4.87 26.74
N VAL A 636 18.81 4.17 27.73
CA VAL A 636 18.13 2.89 27.51
C VAL A 636 16.94 3.10 26.58
N ALA A 637 16.03 4.02 26.91
CA ALA A 637 14.90 4.40 26.07
C ALA A 637 15.32 4.72 24.63
N ALA A 638 16.34 5.58 24.46
CA ALA A 638 16.83 5.97 23.15
C ALA A 638 17.28 4.78 22.29
N VAL A 639 17.90 3.76 22.89
CA VAL A 639 18.28 2.54 22.18
C VAL A 639 17.07 1.65 21.86
N LEU A 640 16.18 1.42 22.84
CA LEU A 640 15.05 0.51 22.66
C LEU A 640 14.07 0.98 21.59
N GLY A 641 13.79 2.28 21.52
CA GLY A 641 12.87 2.86 20.53
C GLY A 641 12.11 4.05 21.10
N ASP A 642 11.33 4.71 20.24
CA ASP A 642 10.32 5.68 20.69
C ASP A 642 9.01 4.94 21.00
N GLY A 643 8.24 5.42 21.99
CA GLY A 643 6.97 4.80 22.40
C GLY A 643 7.12 3.48 23.18
N VAL A 644 8.28 3.20 23.75
CA VAL A 644 8.50 2.02 24.62
C VAL A 644 7.91 2.31 26.01
N ALA A 645 7.23 1.32 26.59
CA ALA A 645 6.63 1.43 27.91
C ALA A 645 7.70 1.62 29.01
N TRP A 646 7.41 2.49 29.99
CA TRP A 646 8.41 2.91 30.98
C TRP A 646 8.83 1.78 31.93
N ASP A 647 7.94 0.83 32.19
CA ASP A 647 8.17 -0.36 33.02
C ASP A 647 9.20 -1.31 32.37
N VAL A 648 9.16 -1.45 31.05
CA VAL A 648 10.16 -2.18 30.26
C VAL A 648 11.51 -1.47 30.32
N ILE A 649 11.54 -0.13 30.19
CA ILE A 649 12.78 0.67 30.26
C ILE A 649 13.42 0.56 31.66
N ALA A 650 12.64 0.63 32.72
CA ALA A 650 13.11 0.49 34.10
C ALA A 650 13.71 -0.91 34.34
N GLN A 651 13.00 -1.98 33.95
CA GLN A 651 13.50 -3.37 34.10
C GLN A 651 14.80 -3.61 33.33
N VAL A 652 14.93 -3.08 32.10
CA VAL A 652 16.17 -3.19 31.30
C VAL A 652 17.34 -2.43 31.94
N ALA A 653 17.06 -1.35 32.69
CA ALA A 653 18.07 -0.52 33.35
C ALA A 653 18.55 -1.10 34.71
N ASP A 654 17.64 -1.60 35.55
CA ASP A 654 17.95 -2.04 36.92
C ASP A 654 18.91 -3.26 36.99
N ASP A 655 18.84 -4.16 36.01
CA ASP A 655 19.76 -5.31 35.89
C ASP A 655 21.23 -4.92 35.59
N GLY A 656 21.56 -3.62 35.54
CA GLY A 656 22.88 -3.10 35.19
C GLY A 656 23.93 -3.09 36.31
N ALA A 657 23.54 -3.25 37.57
CA ALA A 657 24.40 -2.99 38.74
C ALA A 657 25.31 -4.17 39.16
N VAL A 658 25.93 -4.88 38.21
CA VAL A 658 26.88 -5.98 38.48
C VAL A 658 28.12 -5.86 37.55
N ASP A 659 29.29 -6.04 38.15
CA ASP A 659 30.64 -6.12 37.55
C ASP A 659 31.31 -4.83 37.05
N GLY A 660 31.95 -4.13 38.01
CA GLY A 660 32.80 -2.96 37.80
C GLY A 660 33.91 -2.79 38.84
N ALA A 661 34.77 -3.80 39.00
CA ALA A 661 36.04 -3.82 39.75
C ALA A 661 36.04 -3.94 41.29
N SER A 662 37.15 -4.52 41.77
CA SER A 662 37.63 -4.71 43.15
C SER A 662 37.12 -5.93 43.93
N SER A 663 38.05 -6.49 44.72
CA SER A 663 38.01 -7.81 45.33
C SER A 663 37.67 -7.78 46.82
N GLY A 664 36.92 -8.79 47.27
CA GLY A 664 37.06 -9.32 48.64
C GLY A 664 35.91 -9.01 49.61
N SER A 665 35.38 -10.10 50.19
CA SER A 665 34.82 -10.16 51.54
C SER A 665 33.87 -9.04 52.01
N SER A 666 32.56 -9.25 51.87
CA SER A 666 31.70 -9.49 53.05
C SER A 666 30.26 -9.82 52.66
N ARG A 667 29.57 -10.59 53.53
CA ARG A 667 28.11 -10.64 53.56
C ARG A 667 27.60 -9.30 54.11
N GLY A 668 27.09 -8.44 53.23
CA GLY A 668 26.37 -7.22 53.58
C GLY A 668 25.22 -7.03 52.60
N GLY A 669 24.02 -6.75 53.08
CA GLY A 669 22.82 -6.68 52.24
C GLY A 669 22.93 -5.59 51.18
N ARG A 670 22.59 -5.91 49.92
CA ARG A 670 22.33 -4.88 48.90
C ARG A 670 21.10 -4.07 49.35
N ALA A 671 21.22 -2.75 49.34
CA ALA A 671 20.07 -1.88 49.50
C ALA A 671 19.11 -2.10 48.32
N PRO A 672 17.81 -2.40 48.56
CA PRO A 672 16.85 -2.58 47.50
C PRO A 672 16.33 -1.24 47.00
N GLY A 673 16.17 -1.13 45.67
CA GLY A 673 15.36 -0.11 45.03
C GLY A 673 16.01 1.26 44.85
N THR A 674 16.32 1.58 43.59
CA THR A 674 15.81 2.82 43.01
C THR A 674 14.29 2.81 43.20
N THR A 675 13.78 3.51 44.22
CA THR A 675 12.34 3.57 44.50
C THR A 675 11.59 4.13 43.29
N SER A 676 10.33 3.73 43.07
CA SER A 676 9.46 4.31 42.03
C SER A 676 9.59 5.84 42.00
N ALA A 677 9.45 6.48 43.17
CA ALA A 677 9.58 7.93 43.34
C ALA A 677 10.88 8.54 42.77
N ALA A 678 12.02 7.83 42.78
CA ALA A 678 13.28 8.32 42.21
C ALA A 678 13.35 8.13 40.67
N LEU A 679 12.60 7.18 40.11
CA LEU A 679 12.39 6.99 38.67
C LEU A 679 11.35 8.01 38.15
N ASP A 680 10.29 8.22 38.91
CA ASP A 680 9.24 9.23 38.67
C ASP A 680 9.86 10.64 38.69
N GLU A 681 10.66 10.98 39.71
CA GLU A 681 11.42 12.24 39.77
C GLU A 681 12.42 12.37 38.60
N ALA A 682 13.07 11.28 38.19
CA ALA A 682 13.97 11.27 37.04
C ALA A 682 13.24 11.54 35.71
N PHE A 683 12.02 11.03 35.55
CA PHE A 683 11.16 11.27 34.39
C PHE A 683 10.63 12.71 34.39
N ASP A 684 10.07 13.20 35.49
CA ASP A 684 9.61 14.58 35.64
C ASP A 684 10.73 15.59 35.33
N ASN A 685 11.96 15.32 35.78
CA ASN A 685 13.12 16.14 35.47
C ASN A 685 13.43 16.16 33.96
N ALA A 686 13.23 15.04 33.25
CA ALA A 686 13.44 14.95 31.80
C ALA A 686 12.31 15.62 30.98
N VAL A 687 11.06 15.54 31.45
CA VAL A 687 9.91 16.30 30.91
C VAL A 687 10.14 17.80 31.12
N ARG A 688 10.48 18.23 32.35
CA ARG A 688 10.80 19.63 32.68
C ARG A 688 12.02 20.17 31.92
N ALA A 689 12.97 19.32 31.53
CA ALA A 689 14.09 19.67 30.66
C ALA A 689 13.73 19.73 29.15
N GLY A 690 12.51 19.35 28.77
CA GLY A 690 12.04 19.33 27.39
C GLY A 690 12.78 18.32 26.51
N LEU A 691 13.15 17.16 27.07
CA LEU A 691 13.86 16.08 26.37
C LEU A 691 12.90 14.97 25.92
N ILE A 692 11.82 14.78 26.66
CA ILE A 692 10.75 13.81 26.41
C ILE A 692 9.38 14.50 26.55
N ALA A 693 8.37 13.95 25.90
CA ALA A 693 6.98 14.43 26.00
C ALA A 693 6.32 13.92 27.29
N ASP A 694 5.35 14.70 27.79
CA ASP A 694 4.51 14.32 28.92
C ASP A 694 3.36 13.43 28.44
N GLU A 695 3.62 12.12 28.33
CA GLU A 695 2.64 11.10 27.93
C GLU A 695 2.52 9.98 28.97
N PRO A 696 1.30 9.56 29.35
CA PRO A 696 1.12 8.45 30.29
C PRO A 696 1.60 7.11 29.73
N GLY A 697 2.47 6.42 30.47
CA GLY A 697 2.77 5.00 30.24
C GLY A 697 3.88 4.70 29.23
N VAL A 698 4.28 5.64 28.38
CA VAL A 698 5.29 5.45 27.33
C VAL A 698 6.30 6.59 27.28
N VAL A 699 7.55 6.29 26.91
CA VAL A 699 8.57 7.33 26.70
C VAL A 699 8.59 7.73 25.23
N ARG A 700 8.26 9.00 24.95
CA ARG A 700 8.47 9.63 23.63
C ARG A 700 9.47 10.78 23.72
N PHE A 701 10.42 10.85 22.79
CA PHE A 701 11.38 11.94 22.73
C PHE A 701 10.76 13.20 22.14
N ALA A 702 11.01 14.36 22.76
CA ALA A 702 10.46 15.63 22.29
C ALA A 702 10.93 15.99 20.87
N HIS A 703 12.13 15.53 20.48
CA HIS A 703 12.67 15.63 19.12
C HIS A 703 13.58 14.43 18.80
N ALA A 704 13.54 13.94 17.55
CA ALA A 704 14.38 12.84 17.08
C ALA A 704 15.89 13.05 17.34
N LEU A 705 16.38 14.29 17.20
CA LEU A 705 17.78 14.68 17.50
C LEU A 705 18.22 14.37 18.93
N VAL A 706 17.29 14.40 19.91
CA VAL A 706 17.59 14.04 21.31
C VAL A 706 17.91 12.55 21.41
N ARG A 707 17.05 11.72 20.82
CA ARG A 707 17.23 10.27 20.74
C ARG A 707 18.53 9.92 20.01
N GLU A 708 18.76 10.49 18.82
CA GLU A 708 19.97 10.25 18.03
C GLU A 708 21.25 10.63 18.79
N SER A 709 21.27 11.76 19.49
CA SER A 709 22.41 12.19 20.30
C SER A 709 22.72 11.23 21.46
N LEU A 710 21.70 10.59 22.05
CA LEU A 710 21.84 9.61 23.13
C LEU A 710 22.29 8.24 22.62
N VAL A 711 21.78 7.81 21.44
CA VAL A 711 22.21 6.59 20.75
C VAL A 711 23.67 6.70 20.30
N ALA A 712 24.05 7.81 19.65
CA ALA A 712 25.41 8.03 19.13
C ALA A 712 26.49 8.02 20.24
N ARG A 713 26.12 8.39 21.47
CA ARG A 713 27.00 8.35 22.65
C ARG A 713 27.00 7.00 23.39
N THR A 714 26.19 6.05 22.96
CA THR A 714 26.12 4.71 23.55
C THR A 714 26.89 3.72 22.69
N THR A 715 27.83 3.00 23.28
CA THR A 715 28.67 2.05 22.55
C THR A 715 27.83 0.91 21.98
N ARG A 716 28.20 0.38 20.80
CA ARG A 716 27.49 -0.76 20.17
C ARG A 716 27.34 -1.97 21.10
N ARG A 717 28.30 -2.21 22.01
CA ARG A 717 28.21 -3.26 23.04
C ARG A 717 27.04 -3.02 24.00
N LEU A 718 26.87 -1.79 24.50
CA LEU A 718 25.74 -1.44 25.38
C LEU A 718 24.42 -1.45 24.63
N GLN A 719 24.39 -0.96 23.38
CA GLN A 719 23.19 -1.01 22.54
C GLN A 719 22.70 -2.47 22.36
N ALA A 720 23.61 -3.36 21.98
CA ALA A 720 23.32 -4.78 21.82
C ALA A 720 22.85 -5.43 23.14
N ASP A 721 23.50 -5.11 24.26
CA ASP A 721 23.14 -5.66 25.57
C ASP A 721 21.74 -5.23 26.03
N TRP A 722 21.36 -3.96 25.85
CA TRP A 722 20.02 -3.47 26.16
C TRP A 722 18.95 -4.06 25.24
N HIS A 723 19.24 -4.27 23.95
CA HIS A 723 18.31 -4.99 23.08
C HIS A 723 18.08 -6.45 23.54
N ARG A 724 19.13 -7.17 23.99
CA ARG A 724 18.97 -8.54 24.53
C ARG A 724 18.12 -8.56 25.80
N ARG A 725 18.42 -7.69 26.78
CA ARG A 725 17.63 -7.55 28.01
C ARG A 725 16.16 -7.20 27.72
N CYS A 726 15.92 -6.31 26.76
CA CYS A 726 14.56 -5.95 26.36
C CYS A 726 13.83 -7.16 25.76
N ALA A 727 14.50 -7.98 24.93
CA ALA A 727 13.93 -9.23 24.46
C ALA A 727 13.56 -10.18 25.61
N ASP A 728 14.39 -10.27 26.66
CA ASP A 728 14.12 -11.09 27.85
C ASP A 728 12.93 -10.57 28.68
N VAL A 729 12.82 -9.25 28.87
CA VAL A 729 11.67 -8.59 29.53
C VAL A 729 10.39 -8.79 28.71
N LEU A 730 10.44 -8.59 27.39
CA LEU A 730 9.31 -8.80 26.48
C LEU A 730 8.87 -10.28 26.45
N LEU A 731 9.82 -11.23 26.49
CA LEU A 731 9.56 -12.66 26.64
C LEU A 731 8.82 -12.97 27.95
N ALA A 732 9.28 -12.42 29.08
CA ALA A 732 8.67 -12.63 30.39
C ALA A 732 7.26 -11.99 30.49
N GLY A 733 7.07 -10.83 29.86
CA GLY A 733 5.78 -10.12 29.78
C GLY A 733 4.78 -10.72 28.78
N GLY A 734 5.14 -11.78 28.04
CA GLY A 734 4.25 -12.42 27.06
C GLY A 734 4.01 -11.62 25.78
N ALA A 735 4.96 -10.74 25.40
CA ALA A 735 4.87 -9.93 24.19
C ALA A 735 4.91 -10.78 22.90
N GLY A 736 4.46 -10.19 21.80
CA GLY A 736 4.43 -10.85 20.49
C GLY A 736 5.82 -11.26 19.98
N VAL A 737 5.90 -12.45 19.38
CA VAL A 737 7.14 -13.06 18.85
C VAL A 737 7.94 -12.14 17.93
N GLN A 738 7.26 -11.31 17.13
CA GLN A 738 7.88 -10.35 16.22
C GLN A 738 8.70 -9.27 16.97
N ALA A 739 8.18 -8.72 18.06
CA ALA A 739 8.89 -7.71 18.87
C ALA A 739 10.15 -8.31 19.50
N VAL A 740 10.04 -9.51 20.06
CA VAL A 740 11.18 -10.24 20.63
C VAL A 740 12.23 -10.54 19.55
N ALA A 741 11.83 -11.03 18.38
CA ALA A 741 12.74 -11.26 17.25
C ALA A 741 13.44 -9.97 16.80
N ASP A 742 12.73 -8.85 16.77
CA ASP A 742 13.27 -7.53 16.38
C ASP A 742 14.40 -7.06 17.29
N HIS A 743 14.23 -7.25 18.60
CA HIS A 743 15.23 -6.96 19.63
C HIS A 743 16.39 -7.96 19.61
N LEU A 744 16.15 -9.27 19.52
CA LEU A 744 17.24 -10.28 19.45
C LEU A 744 18.14 -10.08 18.21
N LEU A 745 17.56 -9.74 17.05
CA LEU A 745 18.32 -9.45 15.82
C LEU A 745 19.16 -8.17 15.92
N ARG A 746 18.72 -7.16 16.69
CA ARG A 746 19.52 -5.95 16.98
C ARG A 746 20.57 -6.20 18.06
N GLY A 747 20.27 -7.09 19.01
CA GLY A 747 21.16 -7.51 20.09
C GLY A 747 22.30 -8.45 19.67
N ASP A 748 22.31 -8.90 18.41
CA ASP A 748 23.20 -9.95 17.89
C ASP A 748 23.14 -11.22 18.78
N ASP A 749 21.94 -11.52 19.28
CA ASP A 749 21.70 -12.61 20.22
C ASP A 749 21.72 -13.96 19.50
N PRO A 750 22.39 -15.00 20.05
CA PRO A 750 22.34 -16.34 19.48
C PRO A 750 20.94 -16.92 19.27
N ARG A 751 19.92 -16.48 20.04
CA ARG A 751 18.51 -16.90 19.90
C ARG A 751 17.79 -16.24 18.72
N ALA A 752 18.40 -15.25 18.06
CA ALA A 752 17.76 -14.45 17.02
C ALA A 752 17.29 -15.28 15.81
N ALA A 753 18.02 -16.32 15.40
CA ALA A 753 17.61 -17.20 14.31
C ALA A 753 16.31 -17.97 14.63
N GLY A 754 16.18 -18.48 15.87
CA GLY A 754 14.96 -19.16 16.33
C GLY A 754 13.77 -18.22 16.47
N ALA A 755 14.01 -16.99 16.95
CA ALA A 755 12.98 -15.96 17.03
C ALA A 755 12.51 -15.48 15.64
N ALA A 756 13.43 -15.32 14.69
CA ALA A 756 13.13 -14.96 13.30
C ALA A 756 12.32 -16.05 12.59
N LEU A 757 12.67 -17.33 12.82
CA LEU A 757 11.87 -18.47 12.32
C LEU A 757 10.45 -18.45 12.89
N ALA A 758 10.30 -18.31 14.21
CA ALA A 758 8.99 -18.26 14.85
C ALA A 758 8.15 -17.02 14.43
N ALA A 759 8.80 -15.89 14.16
CA ALA A 759 8.14 -14.70 13.59
C ALA A 759 7.70 -14.91 12.13
N ALA A 760 8.50 -15.62 11.33
CA ALA A 760 8.13 -16.00 9.96
C ALA A 760 6.97 -17.02 9.93
N GLU A 761 6.96 -17.99 10.84
CA GLU A 761 5.85 -18.95 10.99
C GLU A 761 4.55 -18.29 11.48
N ALA A 762 4.65 -17.33 12.41
CA ALA A 762 3.50 -16.53 12.83
C ALA A 762 2.92 -15.69 11.69
N ALA A 763 3.78 -15.10 10.85
CA ALA A 763 3.36 -14.37 9.65
C ALA A 763 2.71 -15.29 8.59
N LEU A 764 3.31 -16.46 8.33
CA LEU A 764 2.72 -17.52 7.48
C LEU A 764 1.32 -17.94 7.95
N ALA A 765 1.12 -18.08 9.27
CA ALA A 765 -0.16 -18.51 9.85
C ALA A 765 -1.29 -17.49 9.64
N VAL A 766 -0.98 -16.22 9.39
CA VAL A 766 -1.96 -15.15 9.07
C VAL A 766 -1.92 -14.72 7.59
N ALA A 767 -1.23 -15.49 6.73
CA ALA A 767 -1.03 -15.21 5.31
C ALA A 767 -0.27 -13.90 4.99
N ASP A 768 0.54 -13.39 5.93
CA ASP A 768 1.51 -12.32 5.69
C ASP A 768 2.79 -12.91 5.08
N PHE A 769 2.75 -13.20 3.78
CA PHE A 769 3.85 -13.88 3.09
C PHE A 769 5.10 -12.99 2.94
N ASP A 770 4.94 -11.69 2.66
CA ASP A 770 6.08 -10.76 2.56
C ASP A 770 6.71 -10.49 3.93
N GLY A 771 5.91 -10.39 5.00
CA GLY A 771 6.42 -10.37 6.37
C GLY A 771 7.18 -11.65 6.73
N ALA A 772 6.66 -12.83 6.35
CA ALA A 772 7.36 -14.10 6.55
C ALA A 772 8.71 -14.17 5.81
N VAL A 773 8.76 -13.75 4.54
CA VAL A 773 10.02 -13.65 3.77
C VAL A 773 10.98 -12.65 4.42
N SER A 774 10.47 -11.50 4.89
CA SER A 774 11.28 -10.48 5.58
C SER A 774 11.91 -11.02 6.86
N TRP A 775 11.13 -11.64 7.75
CA TRP A 775 11.66 -12.24 8.98
C TRP A 775 12.69 -13.33 8.71
N ALA A 776 12.40 -14.24 7.78
CA ALA A 776 13.32 -15.32 7.43
C ALA A 776 14.62 -14.81 6.80
N ARG A 777 14.57 -13.84 5.86
CA ARG A 777 15.77 -13.19 5.28
C ARG A 777 16.59 -12.47 6.34
N ARG A 778 15.95 -11.70 7.24
CA ARG A 778 16.64 -11.04 8.36
C ARG A 778 17.37 -12.05 9.28
N GLY A 779 16.82 -13.24 9.48
CA GLY A 779 17.50 -14.34 10.19
C GLY A 779 18.68 -14.94 9.42
N LEU A 780 18.56 -15.08 8.09
CA LEU A 780 19.63 -15.58 7.20
C LEU A 780 20.82 -14.62 7.11
N ASP A 781 20.57 -13.31 7.18
CA ASP A 781 21.60 -12.25 7.18
C ASP A 781 22.30 -12.12 8.55
N ARG A 782 21.62 -12.55 9.63
CA ARG A 782 22.04 -12.41 11.02
C ARG A 782 22.17 -13.77 11.73
N THR A 783 22.96 -14.68 11.16
CA THR A 783 23.23 -16.01 11.76
C THR A 783 24.66 -16.10 12.36
N PRO A 784 24.97 -15.41 13.49
CA PRO A 784 26.23 -15.56 14.21
C PRO A 784 26.28 -16.85 15.05
N THR A 785 27.46 -17.16 15.59
CA THR A 785 28.00 -18.54 15.62
C THR A 785 27.67 -19.49 16.77
N THR A 786 26.92 -19.12 17.82
CA THR A 786 27.18 -19.69 19.16
C THR A 786 26.01 -20.21 20.02
N ALA A 787 24.77 -20.25 19.55
CA ALA A 787 23.73 -21.10 20.15
C ALA A 787 22.74 -21.54 19.08
N GLY A 788 22.26 -22.79 19.19
CA GLY A 788 21.33 -23.34 18.20
C GLY A 788 19.94 -22.72 18.26
N LEU A 789 19.04 -23.22 17.40
CA LEU A 789 17.59 -23.02 17.47
C LEU A 789 17.03 -23.45 18.84
N GLN A 790 17.13 -22.56 19.84
CA GLN A 790 16.56 -22.78 21.17
C GLN A 790 15.06 -22.47 21.13
N PRO A 791 14.19 -23.35 21.66
CA PRO A 791 12.76 -23.12 21.67
C PRO A 791 12.40 -21.99 22.64
N LEU A 792 12.19 -20.78 22.11
CA LEU A 792 11.51 -19.70 22.82
C LEU A 792 10.04 -20.09 22.99
N ARG A 793 9.55 -20.13 24.23
CA ARG A 793 8.18 -20.58 24.54
C ARG A 793 7.13 -19.51 24.21
N PHE A 794 6.89 -19.31 22.92
CA PHE A 794 5.65 -18.71 22.41
C PHE A 794 4.66 -19.85 22.10
N SER A 795 3.36 -19.60 22.25
CA SER A 795 2.28 -20.61 22.37
C SER A 795 2.01 -21.53 21.17
N ARG A 796 2.98 -22.36 20.74
CA ARG A 796 2.83 -23.69 20.10
C ARG A 796 4.21 -24.37 19.99
N PRO A 797 4.31 -25.71 20.09
CA PRO A 797 5.62 -26.38 20.07
C PRO A 797 6.08 -26.73 18.65
N GLN A 798 7.22 -26.17 18.23
CA GLN A 798 8.20 -26.90 17.43
C GLN A 798 9.42 -27.17 18.30
N THR A 799 9.44 -28.34 18.94
CA THR A 799 10.57 -28.78 19.77
C THR A 799 11.62 -29.44 18.91
N LEU A 800 12.50 -28.64 18.31
CA LEU A 800 13.77 -29.14 17.81
C LEU A 800 14.66 -29.54 19.02
N PRO A 801 15.08 -30.80 19.16
CA PRO A 801 15.97 -31.19 20.24
C PRO A 801 17.33 -30.48 20.08
N PRO A 802 17.98 -30.09 21.19
CA PRO A 802 19.31 -29.48 21.16
C PRO A 802 20.35 -30.52 20.76
N THR A 803 20.69 -30.57 19.47
CA THR A 803 21.74 -31.41 18.92
C THR A 803 23.09 -30.74 19.08
N GLN A 804 24.08 -31.43 19.66
CA GLN A 804 25.47 -30.95 19.75
C GLN A 804 26.20 -31.08 18.40
N LEU A 805 25.75 -30.31 17.40
CA LEU A 805 26.37 -30.26 16.09
C LEU A 805 27.60 -29.32 16.09
N PRO A 806 28.63 -29.60 15.25
CA PRO A 806 29.71 -28.65 14.98
C PRO A 806 29.17 -27.27 14.55
N PRO A 807 29.82 -26.14 14.92
CA PRO A 807 29.31 -24.79 14.62
C PRO A 807 29.12 -24.47 13.12
N THR A 808 29.80 -25.21 12.22
CA THR A 808 29.56 -25.14 10.78
C THR A 808 28.23 -25.81 10.42
N GLN A 809 28.01 -27.04 10.89
CA GLN A 809 26.82 -27.86 10.62
C GLN A 809 25.56 -27.25 11.26
N GLN A 810 25.68 -26.68 12.47
CA GLN A 810 24.58 -25.98 13.15
C GLN A 810 24.12 -24.72 12.38
N ARG A 811 25.03 -23.94 11.80
CA ARG A 811 24.68 -22.80 10.93
C ARG A 811 23.99 -23.22 9.64
N ARG A 812 24.42 -24.33 9.02
CA ARG A 812 23.74 -24.88 7.82
C ARG A 812 22.31 -25.32 8.15
N ARG A 813 22.11 -25.99 9.29
CA ARG A 813 20.80 -26.36 9.84
C ARG A 813 19.89 -25.14 10.00
N GLU A 814 20.35 -24.09 10.67
CA GLU A 814 19.58 -22.84 10.86
C GLU A 814 19.22 -22.18 9.53
N ARG A 815 20.19 -22.08 8.60
CA ARG A 815 19.96 -21.54 7.27
C ARG A 815 18.94 -22.36 6.48
N ALA A 816 18.96 -23.69 6.62
CA ALA A 816 17.99 -24.55 5.98
C ALA A 816 16.57 -24.41 6.57
N TRP A 817 16.42 -24.27 7.89
CA TRP A 817 15.11 -24.02 8.51
C TRP A 817 14.50 -22.68 8.09
N LEU A 818 15.31 -21.61 8.12
CA LEU A 818 14.89 -20.28 7.65
C LEU A 818 14.63 -20.26 6.13
N GLY A 819 15.46 -20.97 5.35
CA GLY A 819 15.32 -21.14 3.91
C GLY A 819 14.05 -21.90 3.53
N LEU A 820 13.66 -22.93 4.29
CA LEU A 820 12.39 -23.65 4.10
C LEU A 820 11.18 -22.77 4.41
N ALA A 821 11.22 -22.00 5.51
CA ALA A 821 10.15 -21.07 5.86
C ALA A 821 9.99 -19.94 4.81
N ALA A 822 11.10 -19.35 4.37
CA ALA A 822 11.12 -18.38 3.29
C ALA A 822 10.66 -18.98 1.95
N GLY A 823 11.10 -20.19 1.62
CA GLY A 823 10.71 -20.91 0.41
C GLY A 823 9.21 -21.20 0.35
N ARG A 824 8.62 -21.65 1.47
CA ARG A 824 7.17 -21.78 1.66
C ARG A 824 6.45 -20.44 1.48
N ALA A 825 6.95 -19.36 2.07
CA ALA A 825 6.35 -18.03 1.95
C ALA A 825 6.41 -17.51 0.50
N LEU A 826 7.56 -17.62 -0.17
CA LEU A 826 7.73 -17.27 -1.58
C LEU A 826 6.80 -18.09 -2.49
N TYR A 827 6.68 -19.40 -2.23
CA TYR A 827 5.76 -20.28 -2.97
C TYR A 827 4.30 -19.79 -2.83
N ARG A 828 3.85 -19.55 -1.59
CA ARG A 828 2.49 -19.09 -1.29
C ARG A 828 2.22 -17.66 -1.79
N ALA A 829 3.25 -16.85 -1.97
CA ALA A 829 3.19 -15.52 -2.61
C ALA A 829 3.27 -15.56 -4.16
N GLY A 830 3.28 -16.74 -4.79
CA GLY A 830 3.41 -16.88 -6.25
C GLY A 830 4.81 -16.56 -6.81
N ARG A 831 5.81 -16.34 -5.94
CA ARG A 831 7.22 -16.04 -6.28
C ARG A 831 7.99 -17.33 -6.52
N LEU A 832 7.46 -18.16 -7.42
CA LEU A 832 7.84 -19.56 -7.61
C LEU A 832 9.29 -19.76 -8.04
N SER A 833 9.87 -18.89 -8.88
CA SER A 833 11.29 -18.97 -9.28
C SER A 833 12.23 -18.70 -8.08
N GLU A 834 11.99 -17.61 -7.33
CA GLU A 834 12.75 -17.34 -6.09
C GLU A 834 12.57 -18.45 -5.06
N SER A 835 11.38 -19.03 -4.97
CA SER A 835 11.09 -20.19 -4.11
C SER A 835 11.91 -21.42 -4.53
N ALA A 836 11.93 -21.75 -5.81
CA ALA A 836 12.67 -22.91 -6.33
C ALA A 836 14.19 -22.77 -6.14
N GLU A 837 14.76 -21.60 -6.44
CA GLU A 837 16.17 -21.29 -6.20
C GLU A 837 16.53 -21.39 -4.70
N LEU A 838 15.70 -20.79 -3.84
CA LEU A 838 15.93 -20.84 -2.39
C LEU A 838 15.74 -22.25 -1.82
N LEU A 839 14.77 -23.02 -2.30
CA LEU A 839 14.55 -24.40 -1.85
C LEU A 839 15.62 -25.36 -2.36
N ALA A 840 16.20 -25.13 -3.54
CA ALA A 840 17.36 -25.87 -4.02
C ALA A 840 18.59 -25.62 -3.12
N THR A 841 18.89 -24.36 -2.80
CA THR A 841 19.99 -24.05 -1.85
C THR A 841 19.69 -24.55 -0.44
N THR A 842 18.43 -24.54 -0.01
CA THR A 842 17.96 -25.11 1.27
C THR A 842 18.16 -26.62 1.33
N TYR A 843 17.88 -27.35 0.25
CA TYR A 843 18.13 -28.78 0.14
C TYR A 843 19.61 -29.12 0.32
N ASP A 844 20.49 -28.37 -0.36
CA ASP A 844 21.93 -28.57 -0.28
C ASP A 844 22.48 -28.22 1.12
N GLU A 845 22.01 -27.12 1.74
CA GLU A 845 22.34 -26.74 3.13
C GLU A 845 21.86 -27.80 4.15
N ALA A 846 20.63 -28.30 4.02
CA ALA A 846 20.09 -29.34 4.90
C ALA A 846 20.84 -30.67 4.76
N THR A 847 21.18 -31.06 3.52
CA THR A 847 21.98 -32.28 3.25
C THR A 847 23.37 -32.16 3.88
N LEU A 848 24.03 -31.01 3.74
CA LEU A 848 25.32 -30.72 4.38
C LEU A 848 25.21 -30.53 5.90
N ALA A 849 24.01 -30.26 6.43
CA ALA A 849 23.71 -30.26 7.86
C ALA A 849 23.45 -31.67 8.42
N GLY A 850 23.28 -32.69 7.57
CA GLY A 850 22.88 -34.05 7.98
C GLY A 850 21.39 -34.16 8.36
N GLU A 851 20.57 -33.18 7.96
CA GLU A 851 19.14 -33.09 8.27
C GLU A 851 18.32 -33.66 7.08
N SER A 852 18.31 -34.99 6.94
CA SER A 852 17.69 -35.69 5.81
C SER A 852 16.22 -35.35 5.61
N ASP A 853 15.40 -35.31 6.66
CA ASP A 853 13.98 -34.95 6.57
C ASP A 853 13.79 -33.50 6.12
N LEU A 854 14.64 -32.57 6.57
CA LEU A 854 14.57 -31.16 6.19
C LEU A 854 14.94 -30.96 4.72
N ALA A 855 15.95 -31.69 4.23
CA ALA A 855 16.31 -31.72 2.82
C ALA A 855 15.15 -32.28 1.97
N ALA A 856 14.60 -33.43 2.36
CA ALA A 856 13.46 -34.01 1.67
C ALA A 856 12.21 -33.09 1.70
N GLN A 857 11.94 -32.38 2.81
CA GLN A 857 10.90 -31.36 2.86
C GLN A 857 11.17 -30.21 1.87
N ALA A 858 12.41 -29.72 1.75
CA ALA A 858 12.75 -28.70 0.77
C ALA A 858 12.52 -29.17 -0.67
N ALA A 859 12.85 -30.43 -0.99
CA ALA A 859 12.53 -31.02 -2.30
C ALA A 859 11.02 -31.18 -2.54
N LEU A 860 10.24 -31.48 -1.49
CA LEU A 860 8.77 -31.57 -1.55
C LEU A 860 8.10 -30.21 -1.79
N GLU A 861 8.53 -29.16 -1.09
CA GLU A 861 8.04 -27.80 -1.33
C GLU A 861 8.45 -27.31 -2.72
N ALA A 862 9.67 -27.61 -3.19
CA ALA A 862 10.12 -27.28 -4.55
C ALA A 862 9.31 -28.04 -5.62
N ALA A 863 8.82 -29.24 -5.30
CA ALA A 863 7.88 -29.99 -6.11
C ALA A 863 6.42 -29.49 -6.00
N GLY A 864 6.19 -28.34 -5.34
CA GLY A 864 4.89 -27.67 -5.25
C GLY A 864 4.05 -27.98 -4.01
N GLY A 865 4.67 -28.59 -2.99
CA GLY A 865 4.03 -28.85 -1.70
C GLY A 865 2.90 -29.89 -1.75
N PRO A 866 2.20 -30.11 -0.63
CA PRO A 866 1.34 -31.29 -0.46
C PRO A 866 0.02 -31.29 -1.25
N VAL A 867 -0.48 -30.13 -1.71
CA VAL A 867 -1.82 -30.05 -2.37
C VAL A 867 -1.87 -29.10 -3.58
N THR A 868 -0.85 -28.28 -3.80
CA THR A 868 -0.82 -27.25 -4.86
C THR A 868 0.01 -27.62 -6.08
N GLY A 869 0.87 -28.65 -5.98
CA GLY A 869 1.93 -28.89 -6.97
C GLY A 869 1.52 -29.41 -8.36
N TYR A 870 0.29 -29.89 -8.58
CA TYR A 870 -0.12 -30.38 -9.91
C TYR A 870 -0.22 -29.26 -10.96
N TRP A 871 -0.41 -28.01 -10.51
CA TRP A 871 -0.41 -26.81 -11.37
C TRP A 871 0.95 -26.49 -11.99
N SER A 872 2.06 -26.97 -11.41
CA SER A 872 3.42 -26.61 -11.86
C SER A 872 3.82 -27.22 -13.22
N MET A 873 2.86 -27.79 -13.95
CA MET A 873 3.01 -28.37 -15.28
C MET A 873 3.23 -27.34 -16.39
N ALA A 874 2.77 -26.09 -16.20
CA ALA A 874 2.64 -25.13 -17.29
C ALA A 874 3.80 -24.12 -17.42
N GLY A 875 4.93 -24.37 -16.76
CA GLY A 875 6.16 -23.60 -16.98
C GLY A 875 7.28 -24.12 -16.09
N GLU A 876 8.21 -24.87 -16.68
CA GLU A 876 9.42 -25.39 -16.04
C GLU A 876 9.24 -25.97 -14.62
N THR A 877 8.78 -27.21 -14.53
CA THR A 877 9.65 -28.11 -13.75
C THR A 877 10.89 -28.35 -14.58
N ALA A 878 12.00 -27.71 -14.22
CA ALA A 878 13.31 -28.13 -14.68
C ALA A 878 13.44 -29.66 -14.53
N PRO A 879 14.17 -30.36 -15.41
CA PRO A 879 14.50 -31.78 -15.25
C PRO A 879 15.02 -32.13 -13.83
N ASP A 880 15.59 -31.13 -13.17
CA ASP A 880 16.05 -31.11 -11.78
C ASP A 880 14.98 -31.46 -10.74
N VAL A 881 13.69 -31.09 -10.89
CA VAL A 881 12.70 -31.28 -9.81
C VAL A 881 12.45 -32.77 -9.51
N LEU A 882 12.25 -33.58 -10.56
CA LEU A 882 12.12 -35.03 -10.40
C LEU A 882 13.46 -35.66 -10.00
N ALA A 883 14.59 -35.16 -10.50
CA ALA A 883 15.91 -35.63 -10.08
C ALA A 883 16.13 -35.40 -8.57
N ARG A 884 15.86 -34.20 -8.05
CA ARG A 884 15.96 -33.85 -6.62
C ARG A 884 15.01 -34.67 -5.75
N LEU A 885 13.79 -35.00 -6.20
CA LEU A 885 12.93 -35.94 -5.48
C LEU A 885 13.51 -37.36 -5.43
N LEU A 886 14.11 -37.84 -6.53
CA LEU A 886 14.77 -39.15 -6.58
C LEU A 886 16.10 -39.20 -5.81
N GLU A 887 16.77 -38.07 -5.62
CA GLU A 887 17.88 -37.89 -4.68
C GLU A 887 17.39 -37.89 -3.24
N ALA A 888 16.37 -37.08 -2.92
CA ALA A 888 15.76 -37.01 -1.59
C ALA A 888 15.33 -38.39 -1.09
N ARG A 889 14.71 -39.18 -1.97
CA ARG A 889 14.30 -40.58 -1.73
C ARG A 889 15.45 -41.50 -1.26
N ARG A 890 16.70 -41.16 -1.56
CA ARG A 890 17.90 -41.94 -1.20
C ARG A 890 18.58 -41.43 0.07
N LEU A 891 18.10 -40.35 0.68
CA LEU A 891 18.65 -39.82 1.93
C LEU A 891 18.44 -40.85 3.07
N PRO A 892 19.46 -41.08 3.92
CA PRO A 892 19.35 -42.02 5.02
C PRO A 892 18.51 -41.44 6.16
N GLY A 893 17.76 -42.30 6.84
CA GLY A 893 17.10 -41.95 8.12
C GLY A 893 15.86 -41.06 8.01
N LEU A 894 15.24 -40.93 6.83
CA LEU A 894 13.96 -40.25 6.68
C LEU A 894 12.88 -40.84 7.59
N THR A 895 12.04 -39.99 8.18
CA THR A 895 10.81 -40.43 8.83
C THR A 895 9.87 -41.16 7.84
N PRO A 896 9.04 -42.11 8.29
CA PRO A 896 8.03 -42.73 7.43
C PRO A 896 7.14 -41.70 6.73
N ALA A 897 6.69 -40.66 7.45
CA ALA A 897 5.86 -39.61 6.89
C ALA A 897 6.52 -38.87 5.71
N THR A 898 7.77 -38.41 5.87
CA THR A 898 8.52 -37.75 4.78
C THR A 898 8.83 -38.70 3.64
N ALA A 899 9.22 -39.95 3.94
CA ALA A 899 9.49 -40.96 2.91
C ALA A 899 8.25 -41.25 2.04
N GLY A 900 7.09 -41.45 2.67
CA GLY A 900 5.82 -41.64 1.97
C GLY A 900 5.41 -40.42 1.14
N ALA A 901 5.67 -39.21 1.65
CA ALA A 901 5.41 -37.97 0.92
C ALA A 901 6.30 -37.83 -0.33
N VAL A 902 7.59 -38.17 -0.23
CA VAL A 902 8.51 -38.18 -1.38
C VAL A 902 8.08 -39.21 -2.43
N GLU A 903 7.68 -40.41 -2.03
CA GLU A 903 7.14 -41.43 -2.94
C GLU A 903 5.84 -40.95 -3.62
N ALA A 904 4.92 -40.31 -2.90
CA ALA A 904 3.70 -39.74 -3.47
C ALA A 904 4.00 -38.62 -4.49
N ALA A 905 4.96 -37.74 -4.19
CA ALA A 905 5.40 -36.69 -5.10
C ALA A 905 6.05 -37.28 -6.37
N CYS A 906 6.89 -38.31 -6.23
CA CYS A 906 7.47 -39.04 -7.36
C CYS A 906 6.37 -39.66 -8.25
N ALA A 907 5.36 -40.29 -7.64
CA ALA A 907 4.25 -40.90 -8.36
C ALA A 907 3.49 -39.88 -9.23
N ALA A 908 3.11 -38.73 -8.65
CA ALA A 908 2.44 -37.66 -9.38
C ALA A 908 3.32 -37.14 -10.54
N ARG A 909 4.63 -36.96 -10.33
CA ARG A 909 5.56 -36.49 -11.37
C ARG A 909 5.75 -37.49 -12.50
N PHE A 910 5.90 -38.78 -12.21
CA PHE A 910 5.97 -39.81 -13.26
C PHE A 910 4.67 -39.94 -14.06
N ALA A 911 3.51 -39.81 -13.40
CA ALA A 911 2.21 -39.82 -14.08
C ALA A 911 2.06 -38.64 -15.05
N LEU A 912 2.42 -37.43 -14.59
CA LEU A 912 2.43 -36.21 -15.41
C LEU A 912 3.45 -36.27 -16.55
N ALA A 913 4.57 -36.99 -16.38
CA ALA A 913 5.53 -37.28 -17.44
C ALA A 913 5.12 -38.45 -18.37
N GLY A 914 4.01 -39.13 -18.09
CA GLY A 914 3.46 -40.23 -18.90
C GLY A 914 3.98 -41.64 -18.59
N ASP A 915 4.93 -41.82 -17.66
CA ASP A 915 5.45 -43.13 -17.21
C ASP A 915 4.56 -43.70 -16.09
N LEU A 916 3.34 -44.13 -16.45
CA LEU A 916 2.39 -44.68 -15.46
C LEU A 916 2.95 -45.90 -14.71
N ARG A 917 3.79 -46.72 -15.33
CA ARG A 917 4.38 -47.88 -14.67
C ARG A 917 5.24 -47.47 -13.47
N ARG A 918 6.07 -46.43 -13.60
CA ARG A 918 6.80 -45.88 -12.45
C ARG A 918 5.86 -45.14 -11.50
N ALA A 919 4.86 -44.42 -12.01
CA ALA A 919 3.87 -43.76 -11.16
C ALA A 919 3.16 -44.73 -10.22
N GLU A 920 2.69 -45.88 -10.71
CA GLU A 920 2.05 -46.94 -9.94
C GLU A 920 2.99 -47.59 -8.92
N GLN A 921 4.27 -47.80 -9.27
CA GLN A 921 5.29 -48.31 -8.34
C GLN A 921 5.50 -47.36 -7.15
N HIS A 922 5.72 -46.07 -7.44
CA HIS A 922 5.90 -45.04 -6.41
C HIS A 922 4.62 -44.80 -5.60
N LEU A 923 3.45 -44.86 -6.24
CA LEU A 923 2.14 -44.74 -5.57
C LEU A 923 1.89 -45.90 -4.61
N THR A 924 2.26 -47.12 -4.98
CA THR A 924 2.15 -48.32 -4.13
C THR A 924 3.08 -48.21 -2.92
N ALA A 925 4.31 -47.73 -3.11
CA ALA A 925 5.25 -47.48 -2.01
C ALA A 925 4.69 -46.44 -1.02
N ALA A 926 4.17 -45.32 -1.52
CA ALA A 926 3.55 -44.28 -0.69
C ALA A 926 2.32 -44.78 0.08
N GLN A 927 1.50 -45.63 -0.55
CA GLN A 927 0.33 -46.26 0.08
C GLN A 927 0.73 -47.24 1.18
N THR A 928 1.72 -48.11 0.93
CA THR A 928 2.24 -49.02 1.96
C THR A 928 2.70 -48.24 3.19
N VAL A 929 3.47 -47.16 2.99
CA VAL A 929 3.95 -46.31 4.09
C VAL A 929 2.80 -45.67 4.87
N PHE A 930 1.77 -45.16 4.19
CA PHE A 930 0.58 -44.60 4.83
C PHE A 930 -0.25 -45.65 5.60
N GLU A 931 -0.39 -46.86 5.06
CA GLU A 931 -1.20 -47.94 5.64
C GLU A 931 -0.51 -48.64 6.82
N THR A 932 0.83 -48.67 6.86
CA THR A 932 1.62 -49.33 7.93
C THR A 932 2.20 -48.38 8.97
N GLY A 933 2.12 -47.06 8.76
CA GLY A 933 2.75 -46.06 9.64
C GLY A 933 1.91 -45.72 10.87
N GLU A 934 2.53 -45.70 12.05
CA GLU A 934 1.88 -45.20 13.28
C GLU A 934 1.60 -43.68 13.20
N ASP A 935 2.37 -42.93 12.39
CA ASP A 935 2.26 -41.48 12.16
C ASP A 935 1.54 -41.12 10.83
N ALA A 936 0.40 -41.76 10.55
CA ALA A 936 -0.41 -41.48 9.35
C ALA A 936 -1.04 -40.07 9.40
N SER A 937 -0.29 -39.04 8.98
CA SER A 937 -0.74 -37.65 9.03
C SER A 937 -1.80 -37.34 7.95
N PRO A 938 -2.74 -36.41 8.22
CA PRO A 938 -3.69 -35.93 7.20
C PRO A 938 -2.99 -35.35 5.95
N ASP A 939 -1.77 -34.84 6.10
CA ASP A 939 -0.99 -34.26 5.01
C ASP A 939 -0.44 -35.35 4.08
N LEU A 940 0.06 -36.45 4.64
CA LEU A 940 0.44 -37.63 3.87
C LEU A 940 -0.78 -38.23 3.16
N GLU A 941 -1.92 -38.34 3.82
CA GLU A 941 -3.15 -38.83 3.19
C GLU A 941 -3.56 -37.96 1.99
N ARG A 942 -3.53 -36.62 2.15
CA ARG A 942 -3.79 -35.67 1.05
C ARG A 942 -2.84 -35.88 -0.12
N MET A 943 -1.53 -36.06 0.14
CA MET A 943 -0.54 -36.30 -0.92
C MET A 943 -0.76 -37.64 -1.64
N VAL A 944 -1.00 -38.73 -0.91
CA VAL A 944 -1.24 -40.07 -1.48
C VAL A 944 -2.51 -40.07 -2.34
N LEU A 945 -3.58 -39.41 -1.89
CA LEU A 945 -4.82 -39.28 -2.65
C LEU A 945 -4.66 -38.40 -3.89
N LEU A 946 -3.92 -37.28 -3.82
CA LEU A 946 -3.64 -36.46 -4.99
C LEU A 946 -2.77 -37.20 -6.02
N ALA A 947 -1.74 -37.92 -5.56
CA ALA A 947 -0.91 -38.77 -6.41
C ALA A 947 -1.73 -39.90 -7.08
N ARG A 948 -2.67 -40.51 -6.34
CA ARG A 948 -3.64 -41.48 -6.86
C ARG A 948 -4.54 -40.87 -7.93
N PHE A 949 -5.09 -39.68 -7.69
CA PHE A 949 -5.91 -38.96 -8.66
C PHE A 949 -5.15 -38.72 -9.99
N VAL A 950 -3.93 -38.19 -9.90
CA VAL A 950 -3.10 -37.85 -11.07
C VAL A 950 -2.63 -39.10 -11.83
N THR A 951 -2.25 -40.17 -11.12
CA THR A 951 -1.89 -41.47 -11.72
C THR A 951 -3.08 -42.11 -12.44
N TRP A 952 -4.30 -41.91 -11.95
CA TRP A 952 -5.53 -42.40 -12.56
C TRP A 952 -6.18 -41.42 -13.55
N TRP A 953 -5.49 -40.38 -14.03
CA TRP A 953 -6.10 -39.34 -14.87
C TRP A 953 -6.31 -39.78 -16.34
N ARG A 954 -7.31 -40.65 -16.53
CA ARG A 954 -7.82 -41.15 -17.82
C ARG A 954 -9.36 -41.06 -17.88
N PRO A 955 -10.00 -40.81 -19.03
CA PRO A 955 -11.46 -40.68 -19.09
C PRO A 955 -12.24 -41.86 -18.47
N ASP A 956 -11.82 -43.10 -18.72
CA ASP A 956 -12.44 -44.33 -18.19
C ASP A 956 -12.42 -44.47 -16.65
N LEU A 957 -11.62 -43.66 -15.96
CA LEU A 957 -11.47 -43.69 -14.51
C LEU A 957 -12.10 -42.49 -13.79
N ALA A 958 -12.84 -41.62 -14.51
CA ALA A 958 -13.41 -40.39 -13.95
C ALA A 958 -14.27 -40.64 -12.69
N ALA A 959 -15.16 -41.65 -12.70
CA ALA A 959 -15.98 -41.99 -11.54
C ALA A 959 -15.14 -42.41 -10.31
N ARG A 960 -14.01 -43.12 -10.52
CA ARG A 960 -13.09 -43.48 -9.43
C ARG A 960 -12.32 -42.27 -8.92
N ARG A 961 -11.93 -41.35 -9.81
CA ARG A 961 -11.30 -40.07 -9.43
C ARG A 961 -12.25 -39.19 -8.61
N LEU A 962 -13.55 -39.17 -8.91
CA LEU A 962 -14.53 -38.40 -8.13
C LEU A 962 -14.59 -38.86 -6.67
N ALA A 963 -14.59 -40.17 -6.41
CA ALA A 963 -14.53 -40.72 -5.05
C ALA A 963 -13.23 -40.36 -4.30
N VAL A 964 -12.10 -40.22 -5.00
CA VAL A 964 -10.85 -39.72 -4.41
C VAL A 964 -10.99 -38.24 -4.03
N LEU A 965 -11.68 -37.43 -4.84
CA LEU A 965 -11.95 -36.02 -4.56
C LEU A 965 -12.92 -35.81 -3.39
N ASP A 966 -13.89 -36.70 -3.17
CA ASP A 966 -14.75 -36.65 -1.99
C ASP A 966 -13.94 -36.76 -0.69
N ARG A 967 -13.00 -37.73 -0.64
CA ARG A 967 -12.10 -37.90 0.52
C ARG A 967 -11.15 -36.71 0.68
N LEU A 968 -10.55 -36.22 -0.41
CA LEU A 968 -9.70 -35.02 -0.38
C LEU A 968 -10.48 -33.78 0.10
N GLY A 969 -11.73 -33.61 -0.32
CA GLY A 969 -12.60 -32.51 0.11
C GLY A 969 -12.85 -32.52 1.62
N ALA A 970 -13.07 -33.70 2.22
CA ALA A 970 -13.22 -33.85 3.67
C ALA A 970 -11.93 -33.47 4.43
N LEU A 971 -10.76 -33.85 3.91
CA LEU A 971 -9.46 -33.51 4.50
C LEU A 971 -9.08 -32.04 4.30
N ALA A 972 -9.63 -31.37 3.29
CA ALA A 972 -9.35 -29.97 2.97
C ALA A 972 -10.08 -28.95 3.86
N ALA A 973 -10.91 -29.38 4.81
CA ALA A 973 -11.80 -28.48 5.57
C ALA A 973 -11.11 -27.26 6.22
N GLY A 974 -9.85 -27.38 6.66
CA GLY A 974 -9.05 -26.29 7.24
C GLY A 974 -8.14 -25.51 6.27
N ASP A 975 -7.96 -25.96 5.02
CA ASP A 975 -6.96 -25.41 4.08
C ASP A 975 -7.63 -24.85 2.83
N VAL A 976 -7.62 -23.52 2.70
CA VAL A 976 -8.22 -22.78 1.57
C VAL A 976 -7.69 -23.28 0.22
N GLY A 977 -6.36 -23.42 0.11
CA GLY A 977 -5.72 -23.82 -1.15
C GLY A 977 -6.07 -25.25 -1.53
N ALA A 978 -6.13 -26.15 -0.54
CA ALA A 978 -6.59 -27.51 -0.76
C ALA A 978 -8.04 -27.57 -1.26
N ARG A 979 -8.95 -26.77 -0.70
CA ARG A 979 -10.36 -26.72 -1.17
C ARG A 979 -10.48 -26.19 -2.60
N LEU A 980 -9.67 -25.19 -2.96
CA LEU A 980 -9.63 -24.66 -4.32
C LEU A 980 -9.07 -25.70 -5.32
N THR A 981 -8.02 -26.44 -4.96
CA THR A 981 -7.53 -27.60 -5.73
C THR A 981 -8.65 -28.62 -5.95
N VAL A 982 -9.35 -29.03 -4.88
CA VAL A 982 -10.42 -30.03 -4.97
C VAL A 982 -11.57 -29.52 -5.85
N ALA A 983 -12.00 -28.26 -5.71
CA ALA A 983 -13.06 -27.68 -6.54
C ALA A 983 -12.70 -27.66 -8.03
N HIS A 984 -11.45 -27.33 -8.39
CA HIS A 984 -10.99 -27.37 -9.78
C HIS A 984 -11.04 -28.79 -10.35
N LEU A 985 -10.37 -29.72 -9.67
CA LEU A 985 -10.28 -31.11 -10.13
C LEU A 985 -11.67 -31.75 -10.20
N ARG A 986 -12.58 -31.38 -9.29
CA ARG A 986 -13.98 -31.83 -9.30
C ARG A 986 -14.77 -31.27 -10.48
N ALA A 987 -14.59 -29.99 -10.83
CA ALA A 987 -15.20 -29.42 -12.03
C ALA A 987 -14.78 -30.19 -13.29
N LEU A 988 -13.47 -30.48 -13.44
CA LEU A 988 -12.98 -31.27 -14.58
C LEU A 988 -13.52 -32.71 -14.58
N THR A 989 -13.52 -33.39 -13.44
CA THR A 989 -14.00 -34.79 -13.34
C THR A 989 -15.51 -34.91 -13.54
N LEU A 990 -16.31 -33.95 -13.09
CA LEU A 990 -17.75 -33.90 -13.37
C LEU A 990 -18.01 -33.66 -14.86
N LEU A 991 -17.21 -32.81 -15.52
CA LEU A 991 -17.31 -32.61 -16.97
C LEU A 991 -16.99 -33.90 -17.74
N GLU A 992 -15.94 -34.63 -17.36
CA GLU A 992 -15.58 -35.93 -17.97
C GLU A 992 -16.72 -36.97 -17.88
N LEU A 993 -17.53 -36.89 -16.82
CA LEU A 993 -18.74 -37.72 -16.63
C LEU A 993 -19.99 -37.18 -17.36
N GLY A 994 -19.92 -35.99 -17.95
CA GLY A 994 -21.05 -35.30 -18.59
C GLY A 994 -21.97 -34.56 -17.63
N GLU A 995 -21.62 -34.43 -16.34
CA GLU A 995 -22.40 -33.73 -15.31
C GLU A 995 -22.14 -32.21 -15.33
N LEU A 996 -22.41 -31.60 -16.49
CA LEU A 996 -22.03 -30.23 -16.83
C LEU A 996 -22.57 -29.17 -15.86
N ALA A 997 -23.78 -29.36 -15.34
CA ALA A 997 -24.41 -28.40 -14.42
C ALA A 997 -23.72 -28.38 -13.04
N GLU A 998 -23.36 -29.55 -12.50
CA GLU A 998 -22.59 -29.63 -11.26
C GLU A 998 -21.16 -29.10 -11.46
N ALA A 999 -20.58 -29.39 -12.63
CA ALA A 999 -19.25 -28.93 -13.00
C ALA A 999 -19.16 -27.39 -13.10
N ASP A 1000 -20.14 -26.75 -13.76
CA ASP A 1000 -20.28 -25.28 -13.78
C ASP A 1000 -20.43 -24.72 -12.35
N GLY A 1001 -21.18 -25.39 -11.47
CA GLY A 1001 -21.32 -25.01 -10.06
C GLY A 1001 -20.01 -25.05 -9.27
N GLN A 1002 -19.19 -26.09 -9.46
CA GLN A 1002 -17.86 -26.18 -8.85
C GLN A 1002 -16.91 -25.08 -9.36
N ALA A 1003 -16.92 -24.81 -10.67
CA ALA A 1003 -16.11 -23.75 -11.27
C ALA A 1003 -16.52 -22.35 -10.79
N GLN A 1004 -17.82 -22.09 -10.62
CA GLN A 1004 -18.32 -20.84 -10.05
C GLN A 1004 -17.91 -20.65 -8.59
N LEU A 1005 -18.02 -21.69 -7.75
CA LEU A 1005 -17.58 -21.67 -6.35
C LEU A 1005 -16.09 -21.37 -6.23
N LEU A 1006 -15.28 -22.02 -7.08
CA LEU A 1006 -13.85 -21.75 -7.19
C LEU A 1006 -13.59 -20.29 -7.60
N ALA A 1007 -14.23 -19.81 -8.66
CA ALA A 1007 -14.04 -18.45 -9.18
C ALA A 1007 -14.43 -17.37 -8.16
N ALA A 1008 -15.49 -17.59 -7.38
CA ALA A 1008 -15.91 -16.67 -6.32
C ALA A 1008 -14.92 -16.69 -5.13
N THR A 1009 -14.49 -17.87 -4.71
CA THR A 1009 -13.59 -18.04 -3.57
C THR A 1009 -12.18 -17.52 -3.87
N ALA A 1010 -11.65 -17.81 -5.06
CA ALA A 1010 -10.35 -17.33 -5.52
C ALA A 1010 -10.28 -15.80 -5.58
N ARG A 1011 -11.29 -15.14 -6.17
CA ARG A 1011 -11.39 -13.67 -6.22
C ARG A 1011 -11.48 -13.04 -4.84
N ARG A 1012 -12.33 -13.57 -3.95
CA ARG A 1012 -12.48 -13.05 -2.57
C ARG A 1012 -11.17 -13.10 -1.78
N LEU A 1013 -10.36 -14.13 -2.02
CA LEU A 1013 -9.13 -14.40 -1.25
C LEU A 1013 -7.84 -14.06 -2.00
N ARG A 1014 -7.93 -13.41 -3.18
CA ARG A 1014 -6.81 -12.98 -4.03
C ARG A 1014 -5.82 -14.11 -4.36
N TYR A 1015 -6.34 -15.30 -4.67
CA TYR A 1015 -5.53 -16.39 -5.23
C TYR A 1015 -5.54 -16.30 -6.77
N ASP A 1016 -4.49 -15.69 -7.32
CA ASP A 1016 -4.39 -15.44 -8.77
C ASP A 1016 -4.32 -16.73 -9.59
N ASP A 1017 -3.62 -17.77 -9.12
CA ASP A 1017 -3.55 -19.10 -9.76
C ASP A 1017 -4.94 -19.73 -9.98
N PHE A 1018 -5.85 -19.59 -9.03
CA PHE A 1018 -7.21 -20.10 -9.16
C PHE A 1018 -8.14 -19.15 -9.93
N THR A 1019 -7.75 -17.88 -10.10
CA THR A 1019 -8.39 -16.97 -11.05
C THR A 1019 -8.07 -17.40 -12.50
N LEU A 1020 -6.86 -17.93 -12.74
CA LEU A 1020 -6.49 -18.57 -14.00
C LEU A 1020 -7.36 -19.79 -14.31
N ALA A 1021 -7.52 -20.68 -13.33
CA ALA A 1021 -8.34 -21.88 -13.42
C ALA A 1021 -9.80 -21.59 -13.82
N ALA A 1022 -10.42 -20.57 -13.22
CA ALA A 1022 -11.75 -20.10 -13.59
C ALA A 1022 -11.81 -19.54 -15.03
N SER A 1023 -10.69 -19.01 -15.52
CA SER A 1023 -10.60 -18.40 -16.85
C SER A 1023 -10.40 -19.43 -17.96
N TRP A 1024 -9.64 -20.50 -17.71
CA TRP A 1024 -9.65 -21.70 -18.56
C TRP A 1024 -11.06 -22.32 -18.64
N TRP A 1025 -11.76 -22.44 -17.51
CA TRP A 1025 -13.13 -22.95 -17.50
C TRP A 1025 -14.03 -22.13 -18.44
N ASN A 1026 -14.03 -20.82 -18.31
CA ASN A 1026 -14.86 -19.95 -19.16
C ASN A 1026 -14.49 -20.06 -20.65
N ALA A 1027 -13.20 -20.02 -20.99
CA ALA A 1027 -12.74 -20.15 -22.38
C ALA A 1027 -13.09 -21.52 -22.99
N MET A 1028 -13.02 -22.59 -22.19
CA MET A 1028 -13.53 -23.91 -22.55
C MET A 1028 -15.05 -23.89 -22.76
N ARG A 1029 -15.84 -23.27 -21.87
CA ARG A 1029 -17.31 -23.20 -22.02
C ARG A 1029 -17.72 -22.41 -23.27
N ASP A 1030 -16.96 -21.38 -23.65
CA ASP A 1030 -17.10 -20.68 -24.93
C ASP A 1030 -16.77 -21.58 -26.13
N LEU A 1031 -15.62 -22.29 -26.09
CA LEU A 1031 -15.22 -23.26 -27.13
C LEU A 1031 -16.28 -24.35 -27.32
N MET A 1032 -16.72 -24.99 -26.23
CA MET A 1032 -17.81 -25.99 -26.21
C MET A 1032 -19.06 -25.43 -26.88
N SER A 1033 -19.48 -24.22 -26.51
CA SER A 1033 -20.69 -23.57 -27.04
C SER A 1033 -20.57 -23.13 -28.52
N GLY A 1034 -19.41 -23.31 -29.16
CA GLY A 1034 -19.12 -22.82 -30.51
C GLY A 1034 -18.83 -21.31 -30.59
N ARG A 1035 -18.61 -20.63 -29.46
CA ARG A 1035 -18.22 -19.20 -29.42
C ARG A 1035 -16.70 -19.05 -29.58
N LEU A 1036 -16.17 -19.52 -30.71
CA LEU A 1036 -14.73 -19.60 -30.98
C LEU A 1036 -14.01 -18.25 -30.82
N ASP A 1037 -14.65 -17.16 -31.25
CA ASP A 1037 -14.11 -15.80 -31.14
C ASP A 1037 -14.11 -15.27 -29.70
N ASP A 1038 -15.08 -15.67 -28.86
CA ASP A 1038 -15.08 -15.31 -27.43
C ASP A 1038 -14.03 -16.13 -26.68
N ALA A 1039 -13.93 -17.44 -26.94
CA ALA A 1039 -12.88 -18.31 -26.38
C ALA A 1039 -11.48 -17.77 -26.69
N ARG A 1040 -11.24 -17.35 -27.95
CA ARG A 1040 -9.98 -16.73 -28.37
C ARG A 1040 -9.76 -15.38 -27.69
N ARG A 1041 -10.75 -14.48 -27.67
CA ARG A 1041 -10.65 -13.19 -26.96
C ARG A 1041 -10.41 -13.36 -25.46
N GLN A 1042 -10.98 -14.40 -24.84
CA GLN A 1042 -10.78 -14.67 -23.43
C GLN A 1042 -9.37 -15.22 -23.15
N ALA A 1043 -8.86 -16.10 -24.00
CA ALA A 1043 -7.47 -16.52 -23.96
C ALA A 1043 -6.51 -15.32 -24.14
N GLU A 1044 -6.73 -14.48 -25.15
CA GLU A 1044 -5.91 -13.27 -25.37
C GLU A 1044 -6.02 -12.28 -24.19
N SER A 1045 -7.22 -11.93 -23.76
CA SER A 1045 -7.45 -10.86 -22.78
C SER A 1045 -7.08 -11.23 -21.35
N VAL A 1046 -7.25 -12.49 -20.94
CA VAL A 1046 -7.01 -12.89 -19.53
C VAL A 1046 -5.55 -13.30 -19.32
N PHE A 1047 -4.91 -13.91 -20.31
CA PHE A 1047 -3.54 -14.40 -20.18
C PHE A 1047 -2.51 -13.34 -20.61
N SER A 1048 -2.88 -12.32 -21.41
CA SER A 1048 -1.97 -11.23 -21.79
C SER A 1048 -1.34 -10.47 -20.61
N PRO A 1049 -2.08 -10.06 -19.55
CA PRO A 1049 -1.48 -9.42 -18.37
C PRO A 1049 -0.45 -10.32 -17.65
N LEU A 1050 -0.60 -11.64 -17.75
CA LEU A 1050 0.30 -12.61 -17.13
C LEU A 1050 1.60 -12.82 -17.95
N LEU A 1051 1.61 -12.45 -19.24
CA LEU A 1051 2.82 -12.45 -20.08
C LEU A 1051 3.93 -11.51 -19.56
N THR A 1052 3.57 -10.52 -18.75
CA THR A 1052 4.51 -9.54 -18.15
C THR A 1052 4.62 -9.65 -16.63
N ALA A 1053 3.86 -10.54 -15.97
CA ALA A 1053 3.83 -10.66 -14.51
C ALA A 1053 5.04 -11.41 -13.94
N SER A 1054 5.43 -12.54 -14.54
CA SER A 1054 6.63 -13.30 -14.21
C SER A 1054 7.03 -14.22 -15.37
N ALA A 1055 8.28 -14.71 -15.40
CA ALA A 1055 8.73 -15.62 -16.47
C ALA A 1055 7.87 -16.90 -16.56
N GLN A 1056 7.44 -17.44 -15.42
CA GLN A 1056 6.59 -18.62 -15.35
C GLN A 1056 5.13 -18.29 -15.68
N ALA A 1057 4.55 -17.22 -15.13
CA ALA A 1057 3.20 -16.78 -15.50
C ALA A 1057 3.10 -16.52 -17.00
N ALA A 1058 4.18 -16.02 -17.61
CA ALA A 1058 4.28 -15.83 -19.05
C ALA A 1058 4.43 -17.14 -19.84
N ALA A 1059 5.10 -18.17 -19.30
CA ALA A 1059 5.15 -19.49 -19.92
C ALA A 1059 3.78 -20.18 -19.89
N VAL A 1060 3.10 -20.14 -18.73
CA VAL A 1060 1.73 -20.65 -18.55
C VAL A 1060 0.78 -19.92 -19.49
N ALA A 1061 0.88 -18.59 -19.57
CA ALA A 1061 0.08 -17.75 -20.46
C ALA A 1061 0.31 -18.06 -21.94
N ARG A 1062 1.58 -18.13 -22.41
CA ARG A 1062 1.89 -18.52 -23.79
C ARG A 1062 1.29 -19.88 -24.13
N SER A 1063 1.58 -20.90 -23.31
CA SER A 1063 1.05 -22.26 -23.52
C SER A 1063 -0.48 -22.30 -23.52
N SER A 1064 -1.14 -21.48 -22.69
CA SER A 1064 -2.61 -21.37 -22.65
C SER A 1064 -3.19 -20.72 -23.92
N VAL A 1065 -2.61 -19.60 -24.37
CA VAL A 1065 -3.03 -18.91 -25.59
C VAL A 1065 -2.79 -19.78 -26.82
N GLU A 1066 -1.65 -20.46 -26.89
CA GLU A 1066 -1.31 -21.41 -27.95
C GLU A 1066 -2.23 -22.63 -27.96
N ALA A 1067 -2.57 -23.20 -26.81
CA ALA A 1067 -3.47 -24.35 -26.72
C ALA A 1067 -4.91 -24.00 -27.14
N ILE A 1068 -5.48 -22.91 -26.61
CA ILE A 1068 -6.85 -22.48 -26.95
C ILE A 1068 -6.92 -21.97 -28.39
N GLY A 1069 -5.95 -21.15 -28.80
CA GLY A 1069 -5.84 -20.64 -30.17
C GLY A 1069 -5.62 -21.76 -31.20
N GLY A 1070 -4.81 -22.76 -30.87
CA GLY A 1070 -4.59 -23.96 -31.67
C GLY A 1070 -5.87 -24.79 -31.85
N MET A 1071 -6.68 -24.97 -30.81
CA MET A 1071 -7.98 -25.65 -30.94
C MET A 1071 -8.98 -24.83 -31.77
N VAL A 1072 -9.04 -23.50 -31.58
CA VAL A 1072 -9.85 -22.63 -32.45
C VAL A 1072 -9.41 -22.73 -33.92
N ALA A 1073 -8.10 -22.74 -34.20
CA ALA A 1073 -7.56 -22.89 -35.56
C ALA A 1073 -7.85 -24.27 -36.16
N TRP A 1074 -7.84 -25.33 -35.34
CA TRP A 1074 -8.19 -26.69 -35.73
C TRP A 1074 -9.68 -26.83 -36.10
N GLU A 1075 -10.59 -26.30 -35.27
CA GLU A 1075 -12.03 -26.26 -35.58
C GLU A 1075 -12.33 -25.47 -36.86
N LEU A 1076 -11.55 -24.41 -37.13
CA LEU A 1076 -11.70 -23.57 -38.33
C LEU A 1076 -11.03 -24.14 -39.59
N GLY A 1077 -10.30 -25.25 -39.51
CA GLY A 1077 -9.61 -25.84 -40.67
C GLY A 1077 -8.33 -25.13 -41.10
N VAL A 1078 -7.78 -24.23 -40.27
CA VAL A 1078 -6.63 -23.36 -40.59
C VAL A 1078 -5.41 -23.64 -39.71
N LEU A 1079 -5.36 -24.80 -39.04
CA LEU A 1079 -4.30 -25.15 -38.09
C LEU A 1079 -2.89 -25.03 -38.70
N ALA A 1080 -2.67 -25.48 -39.93
CA ALA A 1080 -1.38 -25.34 -40.61
C ALA A 1080 -0.91 -23.87 -40.76
N ALA A 1081 -1.83 -22.93 -40.98
CA ALA A 1081 -1.53 -21.51 -41.14
C ALA A 1081 -1.41 -20.76 -39.80
N ALA A 1082 -1.98 -21.31 -38.72
CA ALA A 1082 -1.87 -20.77 -37.37
C ALA A 1082 -0.57 -21.19 -36.65
N LEU A 1083 0.11 -22.23 -37.13
CA LEU A 1083 1.38 -22.71 -36.61
C LEU A 1083 2.55 -21.92 -37.25
N PRO A 1084 3.42 -21.24 -36.49
CA PRO A 1084 4.52 -20.47 -37.08
C PRO A 1084 5.56 -21.37 -37.75
N GLU A 1085 5.94 -21.07 -38.99
CA GLU A 1085 7.01 -21.79 -39.72
C GLU A 1085 8.36 -21.77 -38.97
N ALA A 1086 8.61 -20.72 -38.20
CA ALA A 1086 9.86 -20.44 -37.51
C ALA A 1086 9.67 -20.14 -36.01
N ALA A 1087 8.80 -20.87 -35.33
CA ALA A 1087 8.74 -20.83 -33.87
C ALA A 1087 10.13 -21.15 -33.29
N ALA A 1088 10.66 -20.25 -32.44
CA ALA A 1088 11.87 -20.48 -31.64
C ALA A 1088 11.77 -21.84 -30.92
N PRO A 1089 12.87 -22.56 -30.67
CA PRO A 1089 12.85 -24.01 -30.52
C PRO A 1089 11.96 -24.48 -29.36
N ALA A 1090 10.69 -24.75 -29.68
CA ALA A 1090 9.90 -25.75 -28.99
C ALA A 1090 10.78 -27.01 -28.99
N PRO A 1091 10.99 -27.68 -27.84
CA PRO A 1091 11.89 -28.82 -27.77
C PRO A 1091 11.45 -29.82 -28.83
N THR A 1092 12.32 -30.04 -29.82
CA THR A 1092 12.00 -30.70 -31.10
C THR A 1092 11.58 -32.17 -30.95
N ASP A 1093 11.61 -32.65 -29.71
CA ASP A 1093 11.37 -34.02 -29.27
C ASP A 1093 10.04 -34.16 -28.49
N HIS A 1094 9.27 -33.09 -28.23
CA HIS A 1094 8.00 -33.21 -27.51
C HIS A 1094 6.87 -33.79 -28.40
N PRO A 1095 6.34 -35.00 -28.13
CA PRO A 1095 5.45 -35.71 -29.05
C PRO A 1095 4.18 -34.95 -29.43
N GLY A 1096 3.58 -34.23 -28.48
CA GLY A 1096 2.34 -33.50 -28.70
C GLY A 1096 2.45 -32.41 -29.78
N TRP A 1097 3.61 -31.75 -29.89
CA TRP A 1097 3.80 -30.67 -30.88
C TRP A 1097 3.94 -31.22 -32.31
N LEU A 1098 4.66 -32.35 -32.45
CA LEU A 1098 4.75 -33.08 -33.72
C LEU A 1098 3.36 -33.55 -34.18
N ILE A 1099 2.53 -34.04 -33.26
CA ILE A 1099 1.15 -34.48 -33.55
C ILE A 1099 0.27 -33.31 -34.01
N VAL A 1100 0.30 -32.17 -33.33
CA VAL A 1100 -0.47 -30.97 -33.73
C VAL A 1100 -0.03 -30.45 -35.10
N ARG A 1101 1.28 -30.41 -35.38
CA ARG A 1101 1.82 -30.00 -36.69
C ARG A 1101 1.44 -30.96 -37.81
N ALA A 1102 1.53 -32.27 -37.56
CA ALA A 1102 1.11 -33.29 -38.51
C ALA A 1102 -0.40 -33.20 -38.80
N LEU A 1103 -1.23 -33.04 -37.76
CA LEU A 1103 -2.67 -32.84 -37.93
C LEU A 1103 -2.97 -31.62 -38.81
N GLY A 1104 -2.26 -30.50 -38.61
CA GLY A 1104 -2.40 -29.31 -39.46
C GLY A 1104 -2.07 -29.59 -40.93
N LEU A 1105 -0.94 -30.24 -41.21
CA LEU A 1105 -0.54 -30.61 -42.58
C LEU A 1105 -1.54 -31.58 -43.24
N ALA A 1106 -1.98 -32.60 -42.51
CA ALA A 1106 -3.00 -33.53 -43.00
C ALA A 1106 -4.37 -32.86 -43.24
N GLN A 1107 -4.75 -31.90 -42.40
CA GLN A 1107 -5.97 -31.09 -42.57
C GLN A 1107 -5.89 -30.17 -43.81
N ALA A 1108 -4.68 -29.66 -44.13
CA ALA A 1108 -4.39 -28.90 -45.35
C ALA A 1108 -4.25 -29.79 -46.61
N GLY A 1109 -4.23 -31.11 -46.47
CA GLY A 1109 -4.13 -32.08 -47.57
C GLY A 1109 -2.70 -32.55 -47.90
N ASP A 1110 -1.68 -32.06 -47.21
CA ASP A 1110 -0.29 -32.51 -47.37
C ASP A 1110 0.00 -33.73 -46.48
N ALA A 1111 -0.50 -34.89 -46.93
CA ALA A 1111 -0.42 -36.14 -46.20
C ALA A 1111 0.97 -36.80 -46.21
N ASP A 1112 1.88 -36.38 -47.10
CA ASP A 1112 3.27 -36.87 -47.14
C ASP A 1112 4.15 -36.08 -46.17
N ALA A 1113 4.15 -34.74 -46.23
CA ALA A 1113 4.90 -33.92 -45.26
C ALA A 1113 4.39 -34.13 -43.82
N SER A 1114 3.08 -34.40 -43.67
CA SER A 1114 2.51 -34.79 -42.38
C SER A 1114 3.11 -36.09 -41.82
N LEU A 1115 3.44 -37.07 -42.66
CA LEU A 1115 4.01 -38.35 -42.22
C LEU A 1115 5.47 -38.18 -41.81
N ASP A 1116 6.23 -37.37 -42.55
CA ASP A 1116 7.63 -37.03 -42.22
C ASP A 1116 7.74 -36.36 -40.84
N VAL A 1117 6.79 -35.49 -40.48
CA VAL A 1117 6.73 -34.88 -39.13
C VAL A 1117 6.46 -35.92 -38.03
N LEU A 1118 5.69 -36.98 -38.32
CA LEU A 1118 5.44 -38.08 -37.38
C LEU A 1118 6.57 -39.13 -37.37
N ALA A 1119 7.50 -39.12 -38.32
CA ALA A 1119 8.54 -40.15 -38.48
C ALA A 1119 9.35 -40.47 -37.19
N PRO A 1120 9.66 -39.50 -36.30
CA PRO A 1120 10.30 -39.81 -35.01
C PRO A 1120 9.42 -40.65 -34.06
N LEU A 1121 8.10 -40.44 -34.09
CA LEU A 1121 7.11 -41.19 -33.29
C LEU A 1121 6.75 -42.54 -33.92
N LEU A 1122 6.85 -42.64 -35.26
CA LEU A 1122 6.56 -43.85 -36.03
C LEU A 1122 7.56 -44.99 -35.76
N ARG A 1123 8.85 -44.70 -35.60
CA ARG A 1123 9.92 -45.72 -35.46
C ARG A 1123 9.84 -46.61 -34.21
N PRO A 1124 9.52 -46.10 -33.00
CA PRO A 1124 9.27 -46.96 -31.82
C PRO A 1124 7.81 -47.46 -31.73
N GLY A 1125 6.91 -46.91 -32.55
CA GLY A 1125 5.49 -47.26 -32.58
C GLY A 1125 4.65 -46.63 -31.48
N LEU A 1126 3.33 -46.84 -31.57
CA LEU A 1126 2.30 -46.31 -30.66
C LEU A 1126 2.54 -46.52 -29.13
N PRO A 1127 3.27 -47.55 -28.65
CA PRO A 1127 3.65 -47.67 -27.24
C PRO A 1127 4.57 -46.56 -26.71
N ALA A 1128 5.26 -45.80 -27.59
CA ALA A 1128 6.06 -44.64 -27.19
C ALA A 1128 5.20 -43.47 -26.68
N ILE A 1129 3.92 -43.43 -27.07
CA ILE A 1129 2.93 -42.52 -26.53
C ILE A 1129 2.39 -43.18 -25.26
N GLY A 1130 2.86 -42.71 -24.11
CA GLY A 1130 2.55 -43.27 -22.78
C GLY A 1130 1.07 -43.26 -22.41
N SER A 1131 0.73 -43.52 -21.15
CA SER A 1131 -0.67 -43.73 -20.73
C SER A 1131 -1.21 -42.74 -19.69
N GLY A 1132 -0.41 -41.74 -19.31
CA GLY A 1132 -0.81 -40.68 -18.37
C GLY A 1132 -1.54 -39.49 -19.01
N PRO A 1133 -1.95 -38.47 -18.21
CA PRO A 1133 -2.80 -37.37 -18.65
C PRO A 1133 -2.43 -36.68 -20.00
N PRO A 1134 -1.15 -36.36 -20.32
CA PRO A 1134 -0.80 -35.75 -21.62
C PRO A 1134 -1.04 -36.67 -22.83
N ALA A 1135 -1.09 -37.99 -22.62
CA ALA A 1135 -1.32 -38.94 -23.70
C ALA A 1135 -2.77 -38.94 -24.19
N THR A 1136 -3.74 -38.58 -23.35
CA THR A 1136 -5.16 -38.51 -23.72
C THR A 1136 -5.36 -37.59 -24.93
N ALA A 1137 -4.85 -36.36 -24.89
CA ALA A 1137 -4.91 -35.46 -26.05
C ALA A 1137 -4.09 -35.97 -27.24
N SER A 1138 -2.91 -36.54 -26.99
CA SER A 1138 -2.03 -37.06 -28.06
C SER A 1138 -2.71 -38.16 -28.89
N LEU A 1139 -3.43 -39.09 -28.24
CA LEU A 1139 -4.15 -40.19 -28.89
C LEU A 1139 -5.39 -39.71 -29.65
N ILE A 1140 -6.06 -38.67 -29.13
CA ILE A 1140 -7.24 -38.05 -29.72
C ILE A 1140 -6.87 -37.23 -30.95
N LEU A 1141 -5.80 -36.44 -30.90
CA LEU A 1141 -5.27 -35.71 -32.05
C LEU A 1141 -4.70 -36.65 -33.13
N LEU A 1142 -4.14 -37.81 -32.75
CA LEU A 1142 -3.76 -38.86 -33.71
C LEU A 1142 -4.95 -39.57 -34.36
N THR A 1143 -6.05 -39.75 -33.62
CA THR A 1143 -7.31 -40.26 -34.20
C THR A 1143 -7.83 -39.31 -35.29
N GLU A 1144 -7.75 -38.01 -35.03
CA GLU A 1144 -8.13 -36.96 -35.96
C GLU A 1144 -7.17 -36.90 -37.16
N TRP A 1145 -5.87 -37.10 -36.95
CA TRP A 1145 -4.90 -37.28 -38.03
C TRP A 1145 -5.24 -38.50 -38.91
N CYS A 1146 -5.54 -39.66 -38.31
CA CYS A 1146 -5.97 -40.87 -39.03
C CYS A 1146 -7.21 -40.62 -39.91
N TRP A 1147 -8.14 -39.77 -39.45
CA TRP A 1147 -9.30 -39.36 -40.25
C TRP A 1147 -8.90 -38.53 -41.47
N HIS A 1148 -8.04 -37.52 -41.30
CA HIS A 1148 -7.56 -36.71 -42.42
C HIS A 1148 -6.71 -37.51 -43.41
N ALA A 1149 -5.87 -38.42 -42.91
CA ALA A 1149 -4.99 -39.28 -43.71
C ALA A 1149 -5.62 -40.63 -44.15
N ARG A 1150 -6.92 -40.85 -43.98
CA ARG A 1150 -7.64 -42.16 -44.16
C ARG A 1150 -7.51 -42.85 -45.53
N THR A 1151 -7.01 -42.14 -46.54
CA THR A 1151 -6.69 -42.68 -47.87
C THR A 1151 -5.37 -43.44 -47.89
N ARG A 1152 -4.47 -43.22 -46.92
CA ARG A 1152 -3.19 -43.91 -46.76
C ARG A 1152 -3.35 -45.28 -46.11
N ALA A 1153 -2.40 -46.18 -46.39
CA ALA A 1153 -2.26 -47.44 -45.64
C ALA A 1153 -1.81 -47.20 -44.19
N ASP A 1154 -0.79 -46.34 -43.99
CA ASP A 1154 -0.19 -46.04 -42.68
C ASP A 1154 -1.24 -45.63 -41.64
N ALA A 1155 -2.20 -44.79 -42.04
CA ALA A 1155 -3.28 -44.31 -41.19
C ALA A 1155 -4.24 -45.42 -40.74
N ARG A 1156 -4.43 -46.47 -41.53
CA ARG A 1156 -5.28 -47.62 -41.20
C ARG A 1156 -4.56 -48.62 -40.29
N ASP A 1157 -3.28 -48.84 -40.53
CA ASP A 1157 -2.43 -49.64 -39.66
C ASP A 1157 -2.38 -49.05 -38.24
N TRP A 1158 -2.41 -47.72 -38.14
CA TRP A 1158 -2.45 -46.98 -36.87
C TRP A 1158 -3.84 -46.91 -36.23
N ALA A 1159 -4.91 -46.92 -37.02
CA ALA A 1159 -6.27 -46.76 -36.50
C ALA A 1159 -6.71 -47.92 -35.58
N ARG A 1160 -6.19 -49.15 -35.78
CA ARG A 1160 -6.57 -50.32 -34.97
C ARG A 1160 -5.97 -50.30 -33.55
N PRO A 1161 -4.65 -50.12 -33.34
CA PRO A 1161 -4.11 -49.94 -31.98
C PRO A 1161 -4.56 -48.63 -31.31
N LEU A 1162 -4.93 -47.60 -32.07
CA LEU A 1162 -5.61 -46.42 -31.52
C LEU A 1162 -7.01 -46.77 -31.00
N LEU A 1163 -7.80 -47.55 -31.75
CA LEU A 1163 -9.16 -47.92 -31.39
C LEU A 1163 -9.17 -48.69 -30.06
N GLU A 1164 -8.30 -49.68 -29.91
CA GLU A 1164 -8.15 -50.45 -28.65
C GLU A 1164 -7.82 -49.57 -27.42
N ARG A 1165 -7.18 -48.41 -27.63
CA ARG A 1165 -6.83 -47.47 -26.55
C ARG A 1165 -7.90 -46.42 -26.26
N VAL A 1166 -8.72 -46.06 -27.25
CA VAL A 1166 -9.75 -45.00 -27.17
C VAL A 1166 -11.14 -45.59 -26.91
N GLU A 1167 -11.39 -46.85 -27.29
CA GLU A 1167 -12.64 -47.58 -27.06
C GLU A 1167 -13.12 -47.56 -25.59
N PRO A 1168 -12.26 -47.70 -24.56
CA PRO A 1168 -12.67 -47.58 -23.15
C PRO A 1168 -13.20 -46.18 -22.76
N TRP A 1169 -13.03 -45.16 -23.61
CA TRP A 1169 -13.43 -43.79 -23.36
C TRP A 1169 -14.75 -43.40 -24.04
N ALA A 1170 -15.39 -44.30 -24.78
CA ALA A 1170 -16.62 -44.05 -25.55
C ALA A 1170 -17.67 -43.23 -24.77
N ASP A 1171 -18.07 -43.71 -23.60
CA ASP A 1171 -19.12 -43.12 -22.76
C ASP A 1171 -18.69 -41.83 -22.03
N ALA A 1172 -17.40 -41.44 -22.09
CA ALA A 1172 -16.86 -40.27 -21.40
C ALA A 1172 -16.83 -39.02 -22.29
N VAL A 1173 -16.81 -37.84 -21.65
CA VAL A 1173 -16.40 -36.60 -22.30
C VAL A 1173 -14.88 -36.49 -22.18
N ILE A 1174 -14.22 -36.27 -23.31
CA ILE A 1174 -12.76 -36.15 -23.36
C ILE A 1174 -12.35 -34.75 -22.91
N VAL A 1175 -11.59 -34.67 -21.82
CA VAL A 1175 -11.03 -33.40 -21.30
C VAL A 1175 -9.51 -33.48 -21.26
N PHE A 1176 -8.83 -32.47 -21.79
CA PHE A 1176 -7.37 -32.37 -21.77
C PHE A 1176 -6.88 -31.79 -20.44
N ALA A 1177 -6.04 -32.55 -19.74
CA ALA A 1177 -5.41 -32.15 -18.48
C ALA A 1177 -4.03 -31.50 -18.68
N PRO A 1178 -3.61 -30.54 -17.83
CA PRO A 1178 -4.37 -29.93 -16.73
C PRO A 1178 -5.18 -28.70 -17.13
N GLY A 1179 -5.06 -28.22 -18.37
CA GLY A 1179 -5.72 -26.99 -18.86
C GLY A 1179 -7.26 -27.06 -18.91
N GLY A 1180 -7.83 -28.26 -18.74
CA GLY A 1180 -9.27 -28.47 -18.66
C GLY A 1180 -10.00 -28.27 -19.98
N VAL A 1181 -9.37 -28.54 -21.14
CA VAL A 1181 -10.00 -28.22 -22.44
C VAL A 1181 -10.81 -29.42 -22.97
N CYS A 1182 -12.10 -29.20 -23.21
CA CYS A 1182 -13.02 -30.22 -23.70
C CYS A 1182 -12.83 -30.52 -25.20
N MET A 1183 -12.77 -31.80 -25.55
CA MET A 1183 -12.68 -32.34 -26.92
C MET A 1183 -13.94 -33.15 -27.31
N GLY A 1184 -15.05 -33.02 -26.57
CA GLY A 1184 -16.31 -33.69 -26.90
C GLY A 1184 -16.38 -35.16 -26.48
N SER A 1185 -17.44 -35.85 -26.89
CA SER A 1185 -17.70 -37.26 -26.55
C SER A 1185 -16.67 -38.24 -27.11
N GLY A 1186 -16.26 -39.23 -26.31
CA GLY A 1186 -15.37 -40.32 -26.73
C GLY A 1186 -15.88 -41.14 -27.91
N HIS A 1187 -17.20 -41.37 -27.99
CA HIS A 1187 -17.86 -42.03 -29.14
C HIS A 1187 -17.50 -41.40 -30.49
N LEU A 1188 -17.23 -40.07 -30.54
CA LEU A 1188 -16.81 -39.38 -31.77
C LEU A 1188 -15.55 -40.04 -32.34
N TYR A 1189 -14.59 -40.34 -31.46
CA TYR A 1189 -13.28 -40.85 -31.81
C TYR A 1189 -13.32 -42.36 -32.10
N VAL A 1190 -14.09 -43.12 -31.31
CA VAL A 1190 -14.35 -44.54 -31.56
C VAL A 1190 -15.01 -44.75 -32.93
N GLY A 1191 -16.07 -43.98 -33.24
CA GLY A 1191 -16.74 -44.02 -34.55
C GLY A 1191 -15.86 -43.54 -35.71
N THR A 1192 -15.00 -42.56 -35.45
CA THR A 1192 -14.01 -42.06 -36.42
C THR A 1192 -12.99 -43.15 -36.79
N LEU A 1193 -12.46 -43.90 -35.81
CA LEU A 1193 -11.50 -44.98 -36.07
C LEU A 1193 -12.17 -46.19 -36.73
N ALA A 1194 -13.38 -46.55 -36.30
CA ALA A 1194 -14.18 -47.58 -36.95
C ALA A 1194 -14.40 -47.26 -38.44
N ALA A 1195 -14.71 -45.99 -38.78
CA ALA A 1195 -14.83 -45.53 -40.15
C ALA A 1195 -13.53 -45.63 -40.96
N VAL A 1196 -12.38 -45.25 -40.38
CA VAL A 1196 -11.05 -45.39 -41.03
C VAL A 1196 -10.71 -46.86 -41.31
N LEU A 1197 -11.16 -47.78 -40.45
CA LEU A 1197 -10.96 -49.22 -40.57
C LEU A 1197 -11.98 -49.91 -41.50
N GLY A 1198 -13.03 -49.22 -41.95
CA GLY A 1198 -14.10 -49.78 -42.78
C GLY A 1198 -15.21 -50.53 -42.03
N ASP A 1199 -15.30 -50.39 -40.71
CA ASP A 1199 -16.42 -50.88 -39.90
C ASP A 1199 -17.55 -49.84 -39.86
N HIS A 1200 -18.28 -49.75 -40.97
CA HIS A 1200 -19.31 -48.74 -41.19
C HIS A 1200 -20.51 -48.87 -40.24
N GLU A 1201 -20.90 -50.10 -39.90
CA GLU A 1201 -22.03 -50.34 -39.00
C GLU A 1201 -21.71 -49.85 -37.59
N ARG A 1202 -20.49 -50.11 -37.10
CA ARG A 1202 -20.01 -49.53 -35.84
C ARG A 1202 -19.84 -48.02 -35.95
N ALA A 1203 -19.23 -47.52 -37.02
CA ALA A 1203 -19.03 -46.08 -37.22
C ALA A 1203 -20.34 -45.30 -37.10
N VAL A 1204 -21.42 -45.74 -37.75
CA VAL A 1204 -22.73 -45.08 -37.66
C VAL A 1204 -23.28 -45.10 -36.23
N ARG A 1205 -23.25 -46.23 -35.52
CA ARG A 1205 -23.74 -46.30 -34.13
C ARG A 1205 -23.00 -45.35 -33.19
N GLU A 1206 -21.67 -45.34 -33.27
CA GLU A 1206 -20.82 -44.53 -32.40
C GLU A 1206 -20.94 -43.04 -32.75
N LEU A 1207 -20.99 -42.67 -34.04
CA LEU A 1207 -21.18 -41.27 -34.45
C LEU A 1207 -22.58 -40.74 -34.08
N ASP A 1208 -23.61 -41.59 -34.07
CA ASP A 1208 -24.96 -41.22 -33.58
C ASP A 1208 -24.97 -40.98 -32.07
N ALA A 1209 -24.33 -41.87 -31.30
CA ALA A 1209 -24.15 -41.68 -29.86
C ALA A 1209 -23.34 -40.40 -29.56
N ALA A 1210 -22.27 -40.16 -30.30
CA ALA A 1210 -21.46 -38.95 -30.21
C ALA A 1210 -22.28 -37.69 -30.49
N GLN A 1211 -23.09 -37.68 -31.55
CA GLN A 1211 -23.96 -36.56 -31.87
C GLN A 1211 -24.95 -36.30 -30.71
N ALA A 1212 -25.64 -37.32 -30.23
CA ALA A 1212 -26.61 -37.19 -29.14
C ALA A 1212 -25.98 -36.69 -27.82
N VAL A 1213 -24.81 -37.20 -27.44
CA VAL A 1213 -24.08 -36.75 -26.24
C VAL A 1213 -23.61 -35.30 -26.40
N ASN A 1214 -23.06 -34.94 -27.56
CA ASN A 1214 -22.59 -33.59 -27.82
C ASN A 1214 -23.74 -32.57 -27.88
N GLU A 1215 -24.88 -32.91 -28.48
CA GLU A 1215 -26.08 -32.07 -28.48
C GLU A 1215 -26.63 -31.86 -27.07
N ARG A 1216 -26.75 -32.93 -26.27
CA ARG A 1216 -27.20 -32.88 -24.86
C ARG A 1216 -26.35 -31.93 -24.01
N LEU A 1217 -25.04 -31.90 -24.24
CA LEU A 1217 -24.08 -31.09 -23.49
C LEU A 1217 -23.84 -29.70 -24.09
N GLY A 1218 -24.60 -29.30 -25.12
CA GLY A 1218 -24.48 -27.99 -25.75
C GLY A 1218 -23.17 -27.79 -26.51
N MET A 1219 -22.67 -28.85 -27.16
CA MET A 1219 -21.41 -28.89 -27.92
C MET A 1219 -21.64 -28.99 -29.44
N PRO A 1220 -22.17 -27.94 -30.10
CA PRO A 1220 -22.60 -27.99 -31.50
C PRO A 1220 -21.47 -28.29 -32.50
N LEU A 1221 -20.21 -27.92 -32.21
CA LEU A 1221 -19.09 -28.20 -33.12
C LEU A 1221 -18.78 -29.70 -33.20
N PHE A 1222 -18.67 -30.38 -32.05
CA PHE A 1222 -18.43 -31.82 -31.99
C PHE A 1222 -19.65 -32.62 -32.49
N ALA A 1223 -20.87 -32.13 -32.27
CA ALA A 1223 -22.08 -32.71 -32.86
C ALA A 1223 -22.10 -32.59 -34.40
N ALA A 1224 -21.79 -31.41 -34.94
CA ALA A 1224 -21.70 -31.18 -36.38
C ALA A 1224 -20.58 -32.03 -37.03
N ARG A 1225 -19.44 -32.20 -36.34
CA ARG A 1225 -18.37 -33.10 -36.79
C ARG A 1225 -18.82 -34.55 -36.85
N ALA A 1226 -19.52 -35.05 -35.82
CA ALA A 1226 -20.07 -36.40 -35.81
C ALA A 1226 -21.03 -36.63 -37.00
N ALA A 1227 -21.97 -35.71 -37.22
CA ALA A 1227 -22.90 -35.74 -38.35
C ALA A 1227 -22.19 -35.68 -39.72
N ALA A 1228 -21.17 -34.82 -39.87
CA ALA A 1228 -20.40 -34.72 -41.12
C ALA A 1228 -19.60 -36.00 -41.42
N ARG A 1229 -19.05 -36.67 -40.39
CA ARG A 1229 -18.41 -37.98 -40.55
C ARG A 1229 -19.40 -39.06 -40.95
N ARG A 1230 -20.57 -39.09 -40.32
CA ARG A 1230 -21.66 -40.04 -40.65
C ARG A 1230 -22.12 -39.91 -42.11
N LEU A 1231 -22.14 -38.70 -42.65
CA LEU A 1231 -22.56 -38.41 -44.02
C LEU A 1231 -21.42 -38.47 -45.07
N SER A 1232 -20.21 -38.90 -44.68
CA SER A 1232 -19.06 -38.93 -45.58
C SER A 1232 -19.10 -40.14 -46.53
N PRO A 1233 -18.74 -39.99 -47.82
CA PRO A 1233 -18.88 -41.07 -48.80
C PRO A 1233 -18.18 -42.37 -48.40
N GLY A 1234 -18.96 -43.46 -48.34
CA GLY A 1234 -18.50 -44.79 -47.96
C GLY A 1234 -18.88 -45.21 -46.55
N ILE A 1235 -19.46 -44.31 -45.74
CA ILE A 1235 -20.09 -44.58 -44.43
C ILE A 1235 -21.62 -44.42 -44.61
#